data_AF-A0A6P6EMG9-F1
#
_entry.id   AF-A0A6P6EMG9-F1
#
_cell.length_a   1.000
_cell.length_b   1.000
_cell.length_c   1.000
_cell.angle_alpha   90.00
_cell.angle_beta   90.00
_cell.angle_gamma   90.00
#
_symmetry.space_group_name_H-M   'P 1'
#
loop_
_entity.id
_entity.type
_entity.pdbx_description
1 polymer ?
#
loop_
_entity_poly.entity_id
_entity_poly.type
_entity_poly.pdbx_seq_one_letter_code
_entity_poly.pdbx_strand_id
1 'polypeptide(L)'
;MLPRRPRGPLQAVRRRSQELKLQVDDLLSESQLKGALESNKRQDIYQRCVQLKQAIDENKATLQKLKKADEAAPVGNYDQRKEEEQALLDKLTHQLQELAVAMSKENATKTDARTEKEKDAHSTEEEPDGNDDGDNGDSGDSGDEDEGEEDSEESSGREEESEEEEEQQGADSLREAANKEYVALGDFTAQQDGDLTFKKGEILLIIEKKPDGWWIAKNAKGNEGLIPRTYLEPYNKEKEEQESSEEDVEVVDETADGTEVKQRTDSHWSAVQKALSEQINTVDALAMMGAIPMGFRPSTLFQLLEEGNQFRASHFLQPELTASQLAFRDLIRPRPSRISLVLTLWSCKMIPLPGTSIQVLSRHVRLCVFDGSKVLSNIHTVRATWQPKRPKTWAFSPQVTGILPCLLSGDCFIRSNSSSPDLGILFELGISYIRNSTGERGELSCGWAFLKLFDASGVPVPAKTYELFLNGGTPYEKGVEVDPSVSRRAHNSIFHQMLSMRRQPQLLVKLRSLNQRSRNILSLLPETLIGSMCCSHLLVFYRQILGDVLLKDRTNPQSADLISHPMLASFPQLLEQPEVLDALRSSWAEKESTLKRSEKRDRELLKASFLLVYHDCVLPLLHTTLLPPFRWAEEETEAARWKIIADFLRQTHENEGALQALLSQGGVHEPFDLSEQVFDFLGAGRRSPS
;
A
#
# COMPACT_ATOMS: atom_id res chain seq x y z
N MET A 1 25.09 3.40 -9.30
CA MET A 1 24.21 4.02 -10.32
C MET A 1 24.86 5.32 -10.76
N LEU A 2 24.71 5.75 -12.01
CA LEU A 2 24.96 7.16 -12.35
C LEU A 2 23.95 8.04 -11.58
N PRO A 3 24.38 9.17 -10.98
CA PRO A 3 23.45 10.08 -10.31
C PRO A 3 22.43 10.64 -11.31
N ARG A 4 21.25 11.05 -10.81
CA ARG A 4 20.29 11.84 -11.60
C ARG A 4 21.05 13.08 -12.11
N ARG A 5 21.25 13.18 -13.43
CA ARG A 5 21.90 14.36 -14.03
C ARG A 5 21.17 15.62 -13.55
N PRO A 6 21.89 16.69 -13.15
CA PRO A 6 21.26 17.97 -12.84
C PRO A 6 20.43 18.42 -14.04
N ARG A 7 19.25 19.00 -13.77
CA ARG A 7 18.35 19.47 -14.83
C ARG A 7 18.90 20.75 -15.43
N GLY A 8 18.76 20.88 -16.74
CA GLY A 8 19.14 22.08 -17.48
C GLY A 8 18.47 23.35 -16.91
N PRO A 9 19.20 24.47 -16.74
CA PRO A 9 18.62 25.72 -16.24
C PRO A 9 17.41 26.20 -17.05
N LEU A 10 17.42 26.04 -18.38
CA LEU A 10 16.27 26.37 -19.22
C LEU A 10 15.07 25.50 -18.84
N GLN A 11 15.26 24.19 -18.62
CA GLN A 11 14.17 23.30 -18.20
C GLN A 11 13.59 23.65 -16.82
N ALA A 12 14.38 24.24 -15.92
CA ALA A 12 13.88 24.76 -14.64
C ALA A 12 12.98 25.99 -14.86
N VAL A 13 13.43 26.97 -15.66
CA VAL A 13 12.67 28.17 -16.01
C VAL A 13 11.36 27.82 -16.73
N ARG A 14 11.39 26.93 -17.73
CA ARG A 14 10.17 26.47 -18.45
C ARG A 14 9.12 25.87 -17.50
N ARG A 15 9.55 25.14 -16.46
CA ARG A 15 8.63 24.61 -15.44
C ARG A 15 8.02 25.74 -14.61
N ARG A 16 8.82 26.73 -14.21
CA ARG A 16 8.33 27.89 -13.45
C ARG A 16 7.35 28.75 -14.27
N SER A 17 7.57 28.93 -15.57
CA SER A 17 6.59 29.58 -16.45
C SER A 17 5.26 28.84 -16.52
N GLN A 18 5.27 27.49 -16.51
CA GLN A 18 4.05 26.69 -16.49
C GLN A 18 3.30 26.80 -15.15
N GLU A 19 4.02 26.84 -14.02
CA GLU A 19 3.46 27.14 -12.70
C GLU A 19 2.82 28.54 -12.68
N LEU A 20 3.50 29.55 -13.23
CA LEU A 20 3.00 30.93 -13.31
C LEU A 20 1.80 31.06 -14.26
N LYS A 21 1.82 30.36 -15.41
CA LYS A 21 0.69 30.34 -16.34
C LYS A 21 -0.60 29.88 -15.67
N LEU A 22 -0.55 28.79 -14.90
CA LEU A 22 -1.74 28.28 -14.20
C LEU A 22 -2.30 29.33 -13.23
N GLN A 23 -1.44 29.95 -12.41
CA GLN A 23 -1.87 31.02 -11.49
C GLN A 23 -2.49 32.24 -12.20
N VAL A 24 -2.04 32.56 -13.42
CA VAL A 24 -2.65 33.62 -14.25
C VAL A 24 -3.98 33.17 -14.88
N ASP A 25 -4.06 31.94 -15.41
CA ASP A 25 -5.31 31.39 -15.94
C ASP A 25 -6.39 31.27 -14.84
N ASP A 26 -6.01 30.90 -13.62
CA ASP A 26 -6.88 30.84 -12.43
C ASP A 26 -7.37 32.24 -12.04
N LEU A 27 -6.47 33.22 -11.90
CA LEU A 27 -6.82 34.61 -11.52
C LEU A 27 -7.72 35.28 -12.58
N LEU A 28 -7.49 34.99 -13.87
CA LEU A 28 -8.36 35.44 -14.95
C LEU A 28 -9.75 34.79 -14.86
N SER A 29 -9.83 33.50 -14.51
CA SER A 29 -11.11 32.80 -14.34
C SER A 29 -11.90 33.36 -13.15
N GLU A 30 -11.23 33.65 -12.03
CA GLU A 30 -11.80 34.31 -10.85
C GLU A 30 -12.36 35.70 -11.19
N SER A 31 -11.65 36.49 -12.02
CA SER A 31 -12.09 37.82 -12.46
C SER A 31 -13.33 37.81 -13.37
N GLN A 32 -13.66 36.68 -14.02
CA GLN A 32 -14.79 36.58 -14.95
C GLN A 32 -16.14 36.27 -14.28
N LEU A 33 -16.15 35.97 -12.97
CA LEU A 33 -17.34 35.68 -12.18
C LEU A 33 -18.17 36.96 -11.91
N LYS A 34 -18.92 37.41 -12.93
CA LYS A 34 -19.75 38.62 -12.86
C LYS A 34 -20.94 38.46 -11.88
N GLY A 35 -20.80 39.04 -10.70
CA GLY A 35 -21.85 39.08 -9.68
C GLY A 35 -21.54 40.04 -8.52
N ALA A 36 -21.17 41.28 -8.83
CA ALA A 36 -20.80 42.32 -7.86
C ALA A 36 -19.66 41.90 -6.90
N LEU A 37 -18.42 41.80 -7.40
CA LEU A 37 -17.25 41.67 -6.53
C LEU A 37 -17.21 42.82 -5.51
N GLU A 38 -17.13 42.45 -4.25
CA GLU A 38 -16.87 43.36 -3.13
C GLU A 38 -15.55 44.11 -3.34
N SER A 39 -15.45 45.34 -2.82
CA SER A 39 -14.23 46.16 -2.90
C SER A 39 -12.97 45.41 -2.45
N ASN A 40 -13.12 44.60 -1.40
CA ASN A 40 -12.02 43.87 -0.78
C ASN A 40 -11.52 42.75 -1.72
N LYS A 41 -12.43 42.02 -2.39
CA LYS A 41 -12.10 41.01 -3.40
C LYS A 41 -11.48 41.63 -4.66
N ARG A 42 -11.94 42.81 -5.07
CA ARG A 42 -11.27 43.57 -6.15
C ARG A 42 -9.83 43.94 -5.79
N GLN A 43 -9.59 44.33 -4.54
CA GLN A 43 -8.27 44.73 -4.06
C GLN A 43 -7.32 43.54 -3.89
N ASP A 44 -7.81 42.37 -3.44
CA ASP A 44 -7.06 41.11 -3.43
C ASP A 44 -6.62 40.68 -4.85
N ILE A 45 -7.55 40.65 -5.81
CA ILE A 45 -7.24 40.32 -7.20
C ILE A 45 -6.20 41.29 -7.79
N TYR A 46 -6.30 42.59 -7.48
CA TYR A 46 -5.30 43.58 -7.89
C TYR A 46 -3.92 43.31 -7.25
N GLN A 47 -3.88 42.99 -5.96
CA GLN A 47 -2.63 42.68 -5.25
C GLN A 47 -1.98 41.39 -5.77
N ARG A 48 -2.77 40.35 -6.07
CA ARG A 48 -2.32 39.10 -6.70
C ARG A 48 -1.86 39.32 -8.14
N CYS A 49 -2.49 40.21 -8.91
CA CYS A 49 -2.00 40.66 -10.21
C CYS A 49 -0.58 41.24 -10.13
N VAL A 50 -0.31 42.12 -9.15
CA VAL A 50 1.02 42.71 -8.93
C VAL A 50 2.05 41.65 -8.55
N GLN A 51 1.71 40.74 -7.63
CA GLN A 51 2.59 39.65 -7.20
C GLN A 51 2.94 38.69 -8.36
N LEU A 52 1.96 38.27 -9.16
CA LEU A 52 2.20 37.40 -10.31
C LEU A 52 3.01 38.11 -11.40
N LYS A 53 2.76 39.41 -11.63
CA LYS A 53 3.57 40.21 -12.57
C LYS A 53 5.04 40.27 -12.12
N GLN A 54 5.31 40.54 -10.84
CA GLN A 54 6.68 40.52 -10.31
C GLN A 54 7.33 39.15 -10.51
N ALA A 55 6.64 38.05 -10.16
CA ALA A 55 7.19 36.70 -10.31
C ALA A 55 7.44 36.29 -11.78
N ILE A 56 6.68 36.83 -12.73
CA ILE A 56 6.91 36.68 -14.18
C ILE A 56 8.12 37.50 -14.62
N ASP A 57 8.24 38.76 -14.18
CA ASP A 57 9.37 39.62 -14.52
C ASP A 57 10.70 39.10 -13.92
N GLU A 58 10.68 38.50 -12.72
CA GLU A 58 11.80 37.76 -12.12
C GLU A 58 12.19 36.51 -12.93
N ASN A 59 11.20 35.70 -13.36
CA ASN A 59 11.43 34.51 -14.18
C ASN A 59 11.94 34.89 -15.59
N LYS A 60 11.50 36.04 -16.13
CA LYS A 60 11.98 36.65 -17.39
C LYS A 60 13.42 37.16 -17.26
N ALA A 61 13.76 37.86 -16.17
CA ALA A 61 15.13 38.27 -15.88
C ALA A 61 16.07 37.05 -15.73
N THR A 62 15.57 35.97 -15.16
CA THR A 62 16.29 34.68 -15.08
C THR A 62 16.49 34.08 -16.48
N LEU A 63 15.42 33.97 -17.29
CA LEU A 63 15.47 33.47 -18.66
C LEU A 63 16.48 34.25 -19.53
N GLN A 64 16.48 35.58 -19.42
CA GLN A 64 17.39 36.46 -20.16
C GLN A 64 18.85 36.17 -19.83
N LYS A 65 19.20 36.00 -18.55
CA LYS A 65 20.56 35.70 -18.09
C LYS A 65 21.09 34.36 -18.60
N LEU A 66 20.24 33.35 -18.81
CA LEU A 66 20.65 32.00 -19.24
C LEU A 66 21.32 31.98 -20.62
N LYS A 67 22.54 31.47 -20.69
CA LYS A 67 23.31 31.21 -21.91
C LYS A 67 23.30 29.72 -22.25
N LYS A 68 23.50 29.40 -23.52
CA LYS A 68 23.59 28.03 -24.06
C LYS A 68 24.74 27.20 -23.45
N ALA A 69 25.71 27.86 -22.82
CA ALA A 69 26.83 27.24 -22.10
C ALA A 69 26.45 26.76 -20.68
N ASP A 70 25.35 27.26 -20.11
CA ASP A 70 24.91 26.94 -18.74
C ASP A 70 24.18 25.57 -18.69
N GLU A 71 23.93 24.96 -19.86
CA GLU A 71 23.27 23.68 -20.01
C GLU A 71 24.24 22.49 -19.91
N ALA A 72 24.06 21.66 -18.87
CA ALA A 72 24.87 20.46 -18.62
C ALA A 72 24.77 19.34 -19.68
N ALA A 73 24.00 19.54 -20.76
CA ALA A 73 23.96 18.69 -21.94
C ALA A 73 23.49 19.50 -23.17
N PRO A 74 23.95 19.19 -24.40
CA PRO A 74 23.53 19.92 -25.60
C PRO A 74 22.00 19.90 -25.83
N VAL A 75 21.35 21.04 -25.64
CA VAL A 75 19.91 21.21 -25.87
C VAL A 75 19.65 21.52 -27.36
N GLY A 76 19.06 20.56 -28.07
CA GLY A 76 18.55 20.78 -29.42
C GLY A 76 17.52 21.92 -29.46
N ASN A 77 17.69 22.85 -30.40
CA ASN A 77 16.89 24.07 -30.57
C ASN A 77 16.81 24.95 -29.30
N TYR A 78 17.91 25.06 -28.53
CA TYR A 78 17.99 25.91 -27.32
C TYR A 78 17.44 27.33 -27.55
N ASP A 79 17.91 27.98 -28.62
CA ASP A 79 17.65 29.41 -28.87
C ASP A 79 16.17 29.65 -29.21
N GLN A 80 15.59 28.83 -30.10
CA GLN A 80 14.14 28.78 -30.37
C GLN A 80 13.34 28.53 -29.08
N ARG A 81 13.77 27.59 -28.22
CA ARG A 81 13.06 27.27 -26.97
C ARG A 81 13.14 28.40 -25.94
N LYS A 82 14.21 29.22 -25.97
CA LYS A 82 14.32 30.44 -25.15
C LYS A 82 13.39 31.53 -25.67
N GLU A 83 13.24 31.66 -27.00
CA GLU A 83 12.33 32.59 -27.66
C GLU A 83 10.85 32.23 -27.44
N GLU A 84 10.47 30.95 -27.62
CA GLU A 84 9.15 30.41 -27.28
C GLU A 84 8.74 30.73 -25.83
N GLU A 85 9.69 30.60 -24.90
CA GLU A 85 9.46 30.83 -23.48
C GLU A 85 9.38 32.31 -23.12
N GLN A 86 10.18 33.15 -23.78
CA GLN A 86 10.12 34.61 -23.66
C GLN A 86 8.75 35.13 -24.13
N ALA A 87 8.28 34.68 -25.30
CA ALA A 87 6.98 35.05 -25.84
C ALA A 87 5.81 34.59 -24.96
N LEU A 88 5.93 33.44 -24.26
CA LEU A 88 4.95 33.00 -23.27
C LEU A 88 4.89 33.96 -22.07
N LEU A 89 6.04 34.31 -21.49
CA LEU A 89 6.10 35.21 -20.33
C LEU A 89 5.58 36.61 -20.68
N ASP A 90 5.94 37.15 -21.85
CA ASP A 90 5.44 38.45 -22.31
C ASP A 90 3.92 38.46 -22.52
N LYS A 91 3.33 37.37 -23.01
CA LYS A 91 1.87 37.21 -23.11
C LYS A 91 1.22 37.23 -21.73
N LEU A 92 1.77 36.52 -20.74
CA LEU A 92 1.22 36.52 -19.37
C LEU A 92 1.29 37.91 -18.73
N THR A 93 2.39 38.66 -18.93
CA THR A 93 2.51 40.05 -18.47
C THR A 93 1.46 40.95 -19.12
N HIS A 94 1.14 40.77 -20.41
CA HIS A 94 0.07 41.52 -21.07
C HIS A 94 -1.30 41.23 -20.44
N GLN A 95 -1.65 39.95 -20.24
CA GLN A 95 -2.94 39.54 -19.66
C GLN A 95 -3.14 40.09 -18.23
N LEU A 96 -2.09 40.11 -17.41
CA LEU A 96 -2.14 40.72 -16.08
C LEU A 96 -2.24 42.26 -16.14
N GLN A 97 -1.57 42.90 -17.09
CA GLN A 97 -1.64 44.35 -17.29
C GLN A 97 -3.05 44.80 -17.72
N GLU A 98 -3.70 44.05 -18.62
CA GLU A 98 -5.09 44.28 -19.02
C GLU A 98 -6.05 44.14 -17.82
N LEU A 99 -5.91 43.07 -17.03
CA LEU A 99 -6.72 42.85 -15.83
C LEU A 99 -6.51 43.98 -14.80
N ALA A 100 -5.27 44.38 -14.52
CA ALA A 100 -4.97 45.48 -13.60
C ALA A 100 -5.57 46.83 -14.06
N VAL A 101 -5.61 47.09 -15.37
CA VAL A 101 -6.23 48.31 -15.95
C VAL A 101 -7.76 48.25 -15.95
N ALA A 102 -8.37 47.06 -16.08
CA ALA A 102 -9.81 46.89 -15.91
C ALA A 102 -10.23 47.19 -14.46
N MET A 103 -9.51 46.61 -13.50
CA MET A 103 -9.83 46.72 -12.06
C MET A 103 -9.63 48.13 -11.51
N SER A 104 -8.68 48.92 -12.03
CA SER A 104 -8.50 50.32 -11.63
C SER A 104 -9.59 51.25 -12.19
N LYS A 105 -10.02 51.05 -13.44
CA LYS A 105 -11.09 51.85 -14.08
C LYS A 105 -12.45 51.68 -13.40
N GLU A 106 -12.78 50.50 -12.89
CA GLU A 106 -14.06 50.27 -12.18
C GLU A 106 -14.13 50.84 -10.75
N ASN A 107 -13.05 51.46 -10.25
CA ASN A 107 -13.05 52.14 -8.94
C ASN A 107 -13.24 53.66 -9.07
N ALA A 108 -12.81 54.28 -10.17
CA ALA A 108 -12.97 55.73 -10.40
C ALA A 108 -14.43 56.17 -10.57
N THR A 109 -15.32 55.29 -11.04
CA THR A 109 -16.74 55.61 -11.30
C THR A 109 -17.62 55.76 -10.05
N LYS A 110 -17.04 55.66 -8.85
CA LYS A 110 -17.75 55.84 -7.57
C LYS A 110 -17.46 57.16 -6.84
N THR A 111 -16.46 57.93 -7.26
CA THR A 111 -16.03 59.16 -6.56
C THR A 111 -16.74 60.44 -7.01
N ASP A 112 -17.18 60.55 -8.27
CA ASP A 112 -17.80 61.78 -8.82
C ASP A 112 -19.26 62.03 -8.36
N ALA A 113 -19.78 61.26 -7.40
CA ALA A 113 -21.20 61.21 -7.08
C ALA A 113 -21.56 61.37 -5.59
N ARG A 114 -20.72 62.06 -4.79
CA ARG A 114 -21.07 62.71 -3.50
C ARG A 114 -19.87 63.51 -2.94
N THR A 115 -19.90 64.84 -3.07
CA THR A 115 -20.12 65.80 -1.96
C THR A 115 -19.92 67.23 -2.44
N GLU A 116 -21.00 67.98 -2.66
CA GLU A 116 -20.94 69.42 -2.45
C GLU A 116 -21.07 69.70 -0.95
N LYS A 117 -20.01 70.24 -0.33
CA LYS A 117 -20.02 71.37 0.64
C LYS A 117 -18.84 71.32 1.62
N GLU A 118 -18.18 72.47 1.74
CA GLU A 118 -17.57 73.04 2.96
C GLU A 118 -16.43 72.25 3.66
N LYS A 119 -15.29 72.86 4.03
CA LYS A 119 -14.68 74.16 3.69
C LYS A 119 -13.23 74.22 4.25
N ASP A 120 -12.45 75.21 3.77
CA ASP A 120 -11.21 75.76 4.37
C ASP A 120 -10.01 74.77 4.57
N ALA A 121 -8.92 74.87 3.79
CA ALA A 121 -7.69 75.68 4.02
C ALA A 121 -6.62 74.95 4.91
N HIS A 122 -5.29 75.03 4.70
CA HIS A 122 -4.45 75.87 3.83
C HIS A 122 -3.07 75.17 3.57
N SER A 123 -2.40 75.45 2.43
CA SER A 123 -0.93 75.60 2.18
C SER A 123 0.15 74.90 3.05
N THR A 124 1.32 74.46 2.55
CA THR A 124 1.94 74.38 1.20
C THR A 124 3.27 73.59 1.29
N GLU A 125 3.78 73.06 0.15
CA GLU A 125 5.23 72.87 -0.20
C GLU A 125 6.13 72.00 0.74
N GLU A 126 7.27 71.42 0.34
CA GLU A 126 8.06 71.43 -0.91
C GLU A 126 8.86 70.10 -1.10
N GLU A 127 9.41 69.88 -2.30
CA GLU A 127 10.43 68.86 -2.70
C GLU A 127 11.68 69.65 -3.20
N PRO A 128 12.84 69.09 -3.66
CA PRO A 128 13.28 67.69 -3.85
C PRO A 128 14.76 67.40 -3.40
N ASP A 129 15.31 66.28 -3.89
CA ASP A 129 16.72 66.01 -4.29
C ASP A 129 17.90 65.93 -3.28
N GLY A 130 18.82 64.98 -3.54
CA GLY A 130 20.16 64.92 -2.95
C GLY A 130 20.87 63.54 -3.07
N ASN A 131 21.97 63.47 -3.85
CA ASN A 131 22.97 62.38 -3.76
C ASN A 131 23.84 62.58 -2.49
N ASP A 132 24.70 61.69 -1.99
CA ASP A 132 25.77 60.93 -2.65
C ASP A 132 26.55 60.03 -1.64
N ASP A 133 27.50 59.21 -2.13
CA ASP A 133 28.71 58.59 -1.51
C ASP A 133 28.87 58.34 0.02
N GLY A 134 29.69 57.34 0.43
CA GLY A 134 30.26 57.37 1.80
C GLY A 134 30.80 56.14 2.57
N ASP A 135 31.20 55.05 1.91
CA ASP A 135 32.33 54.13 2.28
C ASP A 135 32.68 53.68 3.76
N ASN A 136 33.10 52.41 3.85
CA ASN A 136 34.14 51.79 4.72
C ASN A 136 33.90 51.14 6.12
N GLY A 137 34.52 49.95 6.30
CA GLY A 137 34.82 49.22 7.56
C GLY A 137 33.67 48.47 8.28
N ASP A 138 33.88 47.52 9.21
CA ASP A 138 35.01 46.64 9.61
C ASP A 138 34.52 45.70 10.78
N SER A 139 34.88 44.43 11.02
CA SER A 139 35.44 43.28 10.26
C SER A 139 35.14 41.96 11.04
N GLY A 140 35.57 40.77 10.54
CA GLY A 140 35.44 39.43 11.18
C GLY A 140 34.28 38.57 10.59
N ASP A 141 34.44 37.36 10.04
CA ASP A 141 35.39 36.24 10.25
C ASP A 141 35.18 35.51 11.60
N SER A 142 35.18 34.17 11.72
CA SER A 142 35.67 33.11 10.80
C SER A 142 34.67 31.94 10.62
N GLY A 143 35.01 30.99 9.75
CA GLY A 143 34.44 29.64 9.71
C GLY A 143 35.55 28.59 9.56
N ASP A 144 35.26 27.32 9.89
CA ASP A 144 36.23 26.21 9.83
C ASP A 144 35.70 25.03 9.00
N GLU A 145 36.49 24.62 8.00
CA GLU A 145 36.56 23.27 7.43
C GLU A 145 38.05 22.92 7.34
N ASP A 146 38.50 21.76 7.86
CA ASP A 146 39.43 20.88 7.13
C ASP A 146 39.57 19.47 7.76
N GLU A 147 40.38 18.62 7.12
CA GLU A 147 40.47 17.16 7.25
C GLU A 147 41.46 16.60 8.30
N GLY A 148 41.20 15.35 8.73
CA GLY A 148 42.13 14.21 8.56
C GLY A 148 43.29 13.95 9.55
N GLU A 149 43.40 12.68 10.01
CA GLU A 149 44.65 11.89 10.10
C GLU A 149 44.33 10.38 10.34
N GLU A 150 45.31 9.48 10.12
CA GLU A 150 45.17 8.00 10.17
C GLU A 150 46.01 7.34 11.32
N ASP A 151 46.43 6.07 11.15
CA ASP A 151 47.21 5.18 12.05
C ASP A 151 46.48 4.55 13.28
N SER A 152 46.75 3.30 13.70
CA SER A 152 47.50 2.15 13.11
C SER A 152 47.08 0.80 13.80
N GLU A 153 47.76 -0.33 13.53
CA GLU A 153 47.25 -1.72 13.71
C GLU A 153 47.71 -2.54 14.96
N GLU A 154 47.23 -3.81 15.03
CA GLU A 154 47.58 -4.95 15.92
C GLU A 154 47.09 -4.91 17.41
N SER A 155 46.76 -6.03 18.09
CA SER A 155 47.19 -7.43 17.94
C SER A 155 46.17 -8.49 18.44
N SER A 156 46.54 -9.77 18.26
CA SER A 156 45.96 -11.07 18.70
C SER A 156 45.28 -11.19 20.09
N GLY A 157 44.47 -12.23 20.41
CA GLY A 157 44.00 -13.39 19.63
C GLY A 157 43.94 -14.70 20.47
N ARG A 158 42.82 -15.46 20.42
CA ARG A 158 42.56 -16.84 20.96
C ARG A 158 41.05 -17.17 20.87
N GLU A 159 40.55 -18.40 20.74
CA GLU A 159 41.12 -19.74 20.50
C GLU A 159 40.02 -20.62 19.84
N GLU A 160 40.35 -21.73 19.18
CA GLU A 160 39.40 -22.65 18.52
C GLU A 160 39.04 -23.84 19.44
N GLU A 161 37.91 -24.53 19.19
CA GLU A 161 37.77 -26.02 19.19
C GLU A 161 36.31 -26.51 19.01
N SER A 162 36.16 -27.82 18.73
CA SER A 162 34.92 -28.64 18.58
C SER A 162 34.11 -28.55 17.27
N GLU A 163 34.68 -29.11 16.19
CA GLU A 163 33.94 -30.02 15.30
C GLU A 163 34.31 -31.49 15.68
N GLU A 164 33.87 -32.50 14.90
CA GLU A 164 34.17 -33.95 15.06
C GLU A 164 33.45 -34.77 16.16
N GLU A 165 32.10 -34.78 16.18
CA GLU A 165 31.33 -36.02 16.44
C GLU A 165 30.13 -36.12 15.46
N GLU A 166 29.57 -37.33 15.27
CA GLU A 166 28.40 -37.71 14.42
C GLU A 166 28.58 -38.22 12.95
N GLU A 167 29.78 -38.43 12.40
CA GLU A 167 29.96 -39.16 11.11
C GLU A 167 29.74 -40.70 11.21
N GLN A 168 28.88 -41.21 12.09
CA GLN A 168 28.75 -42.68 12.30
C GLN A 168 27.34 -43.22 12.64
N GLN A 169 26.26 -42.65 12.10
CA GLN A 169 24.88 -43.20 12.30
C GLN A 169 23.98 -43.28 11.04
N GLY A 170 24.54 -43.08 9.84
CA GLY A 170 23.75 -43.03 8.58
C GLY A 170 23.34 -44.36 7.93
N ALA A 171 23.66 -45.52 8.51
CA ALA A 171 23.62 -46.80 7.79
C ALA A 171 22.37 -47.68 8.01
N ASP A 172 21.86 -47.80 9.25
CA ASP A 172 20.83 -48.81 9.58
C ASP A 172 19.38 -48.31 9.48
N SER A 173 19.13 -46.99 9.55
CA SER A 173 17.78 -46.41 9.50
C SER A 173 17.04 -46.59 8.18
N LEU A 174 17.74 -46.97 7.10
CA LEU A 174 17.17 -47.16 5.77
C LEU A 174 16.40 -48.49 5.60
N ARG A 175 16.56 -49.47 6.51
CA ARG A 175 15.99 -50.82 6.33
C ARG A 175 14.58 -51.01 6.90
N GLU A 176 14.16 -50.23 7.90
CA GLU A 176 12.81 -50.34 8.49
C GLU A 176 11.72 -49.56 7.71
N ALA A 177 12.09 -48.79 6.68
CA ALA A 177 11.15 -48.00 5.88
C ALA A 177 10.41 -48.80 4.78
N ALA A 178 10.67 -50.11 4.66
CA ALA A 178 10.45 -50.95 3.47
C ALA A 178 9.26 -51.93 3.53
N ASN A 179 8.28 -51.69 4.42
CA ASN A 179 7.02 -52.45 4.48
C ASN A 179 5.86 -51.54 4.89
N LYS A 180 5.46 -50.61 3.99
CA LYS A 180 4.28 -49.75 4.19
C LYS A 180 3.37 -49.77 2.96
N GLU A 181 2.07 -49.80 3.21
CA GLU A 181 1.00 -49.72 2.21
C GLU A 181 0.79 -48.25 1.78
N TYR A 182 0.63 -48.02 0.49
CA TYR A 182 0.32 -46.72 -0.10
C TYR A 182 -0.85 -46.87 -1.08
N VAL A 183 -1.70 -45.85 -1.18
CA VAL A 183 -2.79 -45.79 -2.15
C VAL A 183 -2.38 -44.95 -3.37
N ALA A 184 -2.76 -45.43 -4.56
CA ALA A 184 -2.50 -44.73 -5.81
C ALA A 184 -3.46 -43.53 -6.03
N LEU A 185 -2.88 -42.34 -6.25
CA LEU A 185 -3.61 -41.08 -6.47
C LEU A 185 -4.15 -40.93 -7.90
N GLY A 186 -3.63 -41.70 -8.86
CA GLY A 186 -3.99 -41.67 -10.28
C GLY A 186 -3.64 -42.97 -11.00
N ASP A 187 -4.20 -43.17 -12.20
CA ASP A 187 -3.84 -44.29 -13.08
C ASP A 187 -2.42 -44.12 -13.62
N PHE A 188 -1.64 -45.19 -13.64
CA PHE A 188 -0.29 -45.25 -14.23
C PHE A 188 -0.13 -46.50 -15.09
N THR A 189 0.16 -46.30 -16.37
CA THR A 189 0.45 -47.37 -17.33
C THR A 189 1.96 -47.47 -17.52
N ALA A 190 2.50 -48.68 -17.40
CA ALA A 190 3.90 -49.00 -17.66
C ALA A 190 4.37 -48.46 -19.03
N GLN A 191 5.55 -47.83 -19.05
CA GLN A 191 6.16 -47.25 -20.26
C GLN A 191 7.46 -47.95 -20.67
N GLN A 192 8.11 -48.66 -19.74
CA GLN A 192 9.33 -49.44 -19.95
C GLN A 192 9.22 -50.86 -19.34
N ASP A 193 10.01 -51.80 -19.86
CA ASP A 193 10.11 -53.15 -19.31
C ASP A 193 10.69 -53.11 -17.88
N GLY A 194 9.83 -53.29 -16.89
CA GLY A 194 10.16 -53.17 -15.47
C GLY A 194 9.23 -52.23 -14.68
N ASP A 195 8.43 -51.40 -15.36
CA ASP A 195 7.40 -50.58 -14.71
C ASP A 195 6.19 -51.43 -14.27
N LEU A 196 5.58 -51.09 -13.13
CA LEU A 196 4.33 -51.71 -12.66
C LEU A 196 3.12 -50.86 -13.05
N THR A 197 2.20 -51.40 -13.84
CA THR A 197 0.90 -50.77 -14.14
C THR A 197 -0.05 -50.89 -12.94
N PHE A 198 -0.68 -49.76 -12.54
CA PHE A 198 -1.67 -49.69 -11.46
C PHE A 198 -2.76 -48.64 -11.73
N LYS A 199 -3.88 -48.72 -11.01
CA LYS A 199 -4.99 -47.76 -11.10
C LYS A 199 -5.14 -46.87 -9.87
N LYS A 200 -5.81 -45.73 -10.04
CA LYS A 200 -6.24 -44.87 -8.92
C LYS A 200 -7.06 -45.70 -7.91
N GLY A 201 -6.72 -45.57 -6.62
CA GLY A 201 -7.29 -46.35 -5.53
C GLY A 201 -6.68 -47.73 -5.32
N GLU A 202 -5.77 -48.22 -6.19
CA GLU A 202 -5.08 -49.49 -5.97
C GLU A 202 -4.05 -49.34 -4.83
N ILE A 203 -4.09 -50.25 -3.85
CA ILE A 203 -3.15 -50.29 -2.72
C ILE A 203 -1.90 -51.06 -3.15
N LEU A 204 -0.73 -50.44 -2.93
CA LEU A 204 0.58 -50.93 -3.33
C LEU A 204 1.50 -51.04 -2.10
N LEU A 205 2.19 -52.17 -1.96
CA LEU A 205 3.20 -52.38 -0.91
C LEU A 205 4.58 -51.96 -1.43
N ILE A 206 5.24 -51.02 -0.76
CA ILE A 206 6.56 -50.53 -1.19
C ILE A 206 7.67 -51.42 -0.63
N ILE A 207 8.40 -52.10 -1.53
CA ILE A 207 9.53 -52.99 -1.23
C ILE A 207 10.85 -52.20 -1.14
N GLU A 208 11.09 -51.26 -2.07
CA GLU A 208 12.36 -50.52 -2.13
C GLU A 208 12.12 -49.04 -2.42
N LYS A 209 12.80 -48.16 -1.68
CA LYS A 209 12.69 -46.70 -1.78
C LYS A 209 13.99 -46.08 -2.28
N LYS A 210 14.13 -45.94 -3.59
CA LYS A 210 15.31 -45.32 -4.21
C LYS A 210 15.25 -43.78 -4.09
N PRO A 211 16.40 -43.09 -4.01
CA PRO A 211 16.47 -41.64 -3.85
C PRO A 211 16.18 -40.86 -5.15
N ASP A 212 16.16 -41.53 -6.29
CA ASP A 212 15.79 -40.98 -7.61
C ASP A 212 14.27 -40.71 -7.78
N GLY A 213 13.45 -41.19 -6.83
CA GLY A 213 11.99 -41.06 -6.85
C GLY A 213 11.24 -42.24 -7.46
N TRP A 214 11.94 -43.27 -7.94
CA TRP A 214 11.35 -44.49 -8.51
C TRP A 214 11.42 -45.64 -7.50
N TRP A 215 10.26 -46.04 -6.98
CA TRP A 215 10.15 -47.04 -5.92
C TRP A 215 9.80 -48.41 -6.52
N ILE A 216 10.35 -49.48 -5.95
CA ILE A 216 9.88 -50.84 -6.29
C ILE A 216 8.69 -51.15 -5.38
N ALA A 217 7.57 -51.53 -5.99
CA ALA A 217 6.35 -51.86 -5.31
C ALA A 217 5.74 -53.16 -5.81
N LYS A 218 4.82 -53.70 -5.01
CA LYS A 218 4.01 -54.89 -5.31
C LYS A 218 2.53 -54.55 -5.26
N ASN A 219 1.79 -54.90 -6.31
CA ASN A 219 0.33 -54.78 -6.30
C ASN A 219 -0.34 -56.01 -5.67
N ALA A 220 -1.64 -55.92 -5.39
CA ALA A 220 -2.44 -57.02 -4.83
C ALA A 220 -2.48 -58.30 -5.68
N LYS A 221 -2.04 -58.25 -6.96
CA LYS A 221 -1.94 -59.41 -7.86
C LYS A 221 -0.58 -60.11 -7.75
N GLY A 222 0.34 -59.59 -6.94
CA GLY A 222 1.67 -60.14 -6.72
C GLY A 222 2.71 -59.72 -7.75
N ASN A 223 2.37 -58.84 -8.70
CA ASN A 223 3.33 -58.30 -9.67
C ASN A 223 4.18 -57.22 -9.00
N GLU A 224 5.48 -57.26 -9.26
CA GLU A 224 6.47 -56.29 -8.77
C GLU A 224 7.04 -55.47 -9.93
N GLY A 225 7.36 -54.20 -9.66
CA GLY A 225 7.98 -53.31 -10.64
C GLY A 225 8.17 -51.89 -10.12
N LEU A 226 8.76 -51.04 -10.97
CA LEU A 226 9.03 -49.64 -10.69
C LEU A 226 7.75 -48.79 -10.79
N ILE A 227 7.58 -47.88 -9.83
CA ILE A 227 6.51 -46.88 -9.81
C ILE A 227 7.04 -45.50 -9.38
N PRO A 228 6.52 -44.40 -9.94
CA PRO A 228 6.89 -43.06 -9.53
C PRO A 228 6.28 -42.70 -8.16
N ARG A 229 7.11 -42.28 -7.18
CA ARG A 229 6.65 -41.87 -5.84
C ARG A 229 5.53 -40.83 -5.86
N THR A 230 5.53 -39.95 -6.86
CA THR A 230 4.56 -38.83 -7.00
C THR A 230 3.11 -39.26 -7.18
N TYR A 231 2.84 -40.53 -7.44
CA TYR A 231 1.50 -41.09 -7.61
C TYR A 231 0.93 -41.70 -6.31
N LEU A 232 1.57 -41.52 -5.15
CA LEU A 232 1.33 -42.32 -3.95
C LEU A 232 1.11 -41.49 -2.67
N GLU A 233 0.10 -41.86 -1.89
CA GLU A 233 -0.14 -41.37 -0.52
C GLU A 233 -0.11 -42.54 0.48
N PRO A 234 0.39 -42.41 1.73
CA PRO A 234 0.35 -43.49 2.71
C PRO A 234 -1.10 -43.92 3.00
N TYR A 235 -1.39 -45.22 2.90
CA TYR A 235 -2.73 -45.74 3.19
C TYR A 235 -2.91 -45.88 4.72
N ASN A 236 -3.95 -45.26 5.28
CA ASN A 236 -4.23 -45.23 6.71
C ASN A 236 -5.68 -45.69 6.94
N LYS A 237 -5.86 -46.87 7.56
CA LYS A 237 -7.11 -47.66 7.55
C LYS A 237 -8.28 -47.09 8.39
N GLU A 238 -8.09 -45.95 9.05
CA GLU A 238 -9.05 -45.35 9.99
C GLU A 238 -10.04 -44.35 9.35
N LYS A 239 -10.09 -44.27 8.01
CA LYS A 239 -10.87 -43.25 7.28
C LYS A 239 -12.18 -43.72 6.62
N GLU A 240 -12.41 -45.02 6.47
CA GLU A 240 -13.46 -45.54 5.57
C GLU A 240 -14.75 -46.00 6.28
N GLU A 241 -14.83 -45.97 7.62
CA GLU A 241 -15.97 -46.51 8.40
C GLU A 241 -16.98 -45.44 8.90
N GLN A 242 -16.91 -44.18 8.44
CA GLN A 242 -17.78 -43.09 8.93
C GLN A 242 -18.74 -42.46 7.89
N GLU A 243 -18.71 -42.86 6.61
CA GLU A 243 -19.58 -42.26 5.55
C GLU A 243 -20.95 -42.97 5.37
N SER A 244 -21.43 -43.78 6.34
CA SER A 244 -22.60 -44.65 6.12
C SER A 244 -23.71 -44.65 7.18
N SER A 245 -23.88 -43.60 8.00
CA SER A 245 -25.03 -43.49 8.91
C SER A 245 -25.36 -42.06 9.37
N GLU A 246 -26.22 -41.35 8.64
CA GLU A 246 -26.92 -40.13 9.12
C GLU A 246 -28.40 -40.13 8.67
N GLU A 247 -29.27 -40.83 9.41
CA GLU A 247 -30.73 -40.60 9.43
C GLU A 247 -31.25 -40.73 10.88
N ASP A 248 -31.97 -39.70 11.34
CA ASP A 248 -32.85 -39.55 12.53
C ASP A 248 -32.47 -40.09 13.93
N VAL A 249 -32.55 -39.20 14.96
CA VAL A 249 -33.48 -39.26 16.16
C VAL A 249 -33.03 -38.27 17.28
N GLU A 250 -33.97 -37.83 18.11
CA GLU A 250 -33.84 -36.78 19.16
C GLU A 250 -33.26 -37.22 20.53
N VAL A 251 -32.46 -36.33 21.14
CA VAL A 251 -32.40 -35.89 22.58
C VAL A 251 -32.44 -36.93 23.73
N VAL A 252 -31.40 -36.90 24.60
CA VAL A 252 -31.45 -36.80 26.10
C VAL A 252 -30.01 -36.66 26.67
N ASP A 253 -29.89 -36.31 27.96
CA ASP A 253 -28.74 -35.68 28.66
C ASP A 253 -27.78 -36.65 29.43
N GLU A 254 -26.72 -36.04 29.98
CA GLU A 254 -25.89 -36.38 31.15
C GLU A 254 -24.53 -37.15 31.04
N THR A 255 -23.52 -36.50 31.67
CA THR A 255 -22.28 -37.00 32.31
C THR A 255 -20.95 -37.27 31.55
N ALA A 256 -20.01 -36.35 31.82
CA ALA A 256 -18.69 -36.58 32.45
C ALA A 256 -17.47 -37.16 31.67
N ASP A 257 -16.49 -36.25 31.49
CA ASP A 257 -15.02 -36.41 31.53
C ASP A 257 -14.31 -37.22 30.43
N GLY A 258 -13.29 -36.57 29.83
CA GLY A 258 -12.55 -37.07 28.67
C GLY A 258 -11.82 -35.93 27.94
N THR A 259 -10.49 -35.95 27.93
CA THR A 259 -9.67 -34.80 27.51
C THR A 259 -9.57 -34.67 25.97
N GLU A 260 -10.26 -33.71 25.37
CA GLU A 260 -10.13 -33.41 23.95
C GLU A 260 -8.76 -32.80 23.58
N VAL A 261 -8.00 -33.50 22.74
CA VAL A 261 -6.91 -32.90 21.97
C VAL A 261 -7.51 -32.26 20.72
N LYS A 262 -7.63 -30.92 20.71
CA LYS A 262 -8.22 -30.17 19.61
C LYS A 262 -7.51 -30.43 18.28
N GLN A 263 -8.23 -31.01 17.32
CA GLN A 263 -7.78 -31.08 15.94
C GLN A 263 -7.78 -29.67 15.30
N ARG A 264 -6.93 -29.49 14.29
CA ARG A 264 -6.67 -28.18 13.66
C ARG A 264 -7.72 -27.84 12.60
N THR A 265 -8.04 -26.55 12.48
CA THR A 265 -9.01 -26.02 11.53
C THR A 265 -8.44 -25.88 10.11
N ASP A 266 -8.25 -27.00 9.41
CA ASP A 266 -7.89 -27.00 7.98
C ASP A 266 -9.13 -26.89 7.04
N SER A 267 -10.33 -26.77 7.61
CA SER A 267 -11.62 -26.58 6.90
C SER A 267 -11.62 -25.39 5.92
N HIS A 268 -11.01 -24.26 6.29
CA HIS A 268 -10.95 -23.07 5.45
C HIS A 268 -10.25 -23.35 4.10
N TRP A 269 -9.14 -24.08 4.11
CA TRP A 269 -8.41 -24.38 2.87
C TRP A 269 -9.21 -25.27 1.92
N SER A 270 -10.00 -26.21 2.44
CA SER A 270 -10.92 -27.03 1.62
C SER A 270 -12.00 -26.16 0.94
N ALA A 271 -12.54 -25.16 1.63
CA ALA A 271 -13.47 -24.20 1.05
C ALA A 271 -12.82 -23.34 -0.04
N VAL A 272 -11.62 -22.80 0.22
CA VAL A 272 -10.79 -22.07 -0.77
C VAL A 272 -10.58 -22.93 -2.02
N GLN A 273 -10.16 -24.19 -1.86
CA GLN A 273 -9.90 -25.11 -2.97
C GLN A 273 -11.17 -25.44 -3.78
N LYS A 274 -12.32 -25.58 -3.13
CA LYS A 274 -13.60 -25.81 -3.84
C LYS A 274 -14.03 -24.58 -4.63
N ALA A 275 -14.01 -23.39 -4.03
CA ALA A 275 -14.35 -22.14 -4.70
C ALA A 275 -13.38 -21.82 -5.86
N LEU A 276 -12.08 -22.07 -5.67
CA LEU A 276 -11.08 -22.06 -6.74
C LEU A 276 -11.46 -23.01 -7.86
N SER A 277 -11.76 -24.28 -7.57
CA SER A 277 -12.05 -25.29 -8.60
C SER A 277 -13.27 -24.92 -9.45
N GLU A 278 -14.33 -24.39 -8.83
CA GLU A 278 -15.53 -23.95 -9.54
C GLU A 278 -15.27 -22.70 -10.42
N GLN A 279 -14.51 -21.71 -9.91
CA GLN A 279 -14.17 -20.49 -10.66
C GLN A 279 -13.06 -20.71 -11.71
N ILE A 280 -12.14 -21.66 -11.52
CA ILE A 280 -11.11 -22.01 -12.51
C ILE A 280 -11.75 -22.50 -13.80
N ASN A 281 -12.82 -23.29 -13.74
CA ASN A 281 -13.55 -23.75 -14.93
C ASN A 281 -14.11 -22.60 -15.78
N THR A 282 -14.63 -21.53 -15.15
CA THR A 282 -15.16 -20.37 -15.89
C THR A 282 -14.05 -19.46 -16.43
N VAL A 283 -12.95 -19.33 -15.68
CA VAL A 283 -11.77 -18.55 -16.08
C VAL A 283 -10.96 -19.24 -17.18
N ASP A 284 -10.81 -20.57 -17.16
CA ASP A 284 -10.19 -21.32 -18.25
C ASP A 284 -11.06 -21.30 -19.51
N ALA A 285 -12.39 -21.30 -19.40
CA ALA A 285 -13.27 -21.04 -20.55
C ALA A 285 -13.05 -19.63 -21.14
N LEU A 286 -12.88 -18.59 -20.31
CA LEU A 286 -12.49 -17.25 -20.76
C LEU A 286 -11.10 -17.25 -21.43
N ALA A 287 -10.13 -18.00 -20.91
CA ALA A 287 -8.81 -18.13 -21.52
C ALA A 287 -8.86 -18.83 -22.90
N MET A 288 -9.63 -19.91 -23.02
CA MET A 288 -9.85 -20.62 -24.29
C MET A 288 -10.58 -19.76 -25.33
N MET A 289 -11.52 -18.90 -24.88
CA MET A 289 -12.16 -17.90 -25.74
C MET A 289 -11.25 -16.69 -26.08
N GLY A 290 -10.02 -16.63 -25.56
CA GLY A 290 -9.10 -15.51 -25.76
C GLY A 290 -9.51 -14.21 -25.05
N ALA A 291 -10.48 -14.27 -24.13
CA ALA A 291 -10.91 -13.15 -23.32
C ALA A 291 -9.86 -12.74 -22.28
N ILE A 292 -8.95 -13.66 -21.90
CA ILE A 292 -7.81 -13.42 -21.00
C ILE A 292 -6.57 -14.22 -21.44
N PRO A 293 -5.36 -13.83 -21.00
CA PRO A 293 -4.15 -14.63 -21.12
C PRO A 293 -4.26 -15.95 -20.32
N MET A 294 -3.70 -17.04 -20.85
CA MET A 294 -3.85 -18.39 -20.26
C MET A 294 -3.24 -18.55 -18.86
N GLY A 295 -2.28 -17.70 -18.47
CA GLY A 295 -1.71 -17.72 -17.12
C GLY A 295 -2.48 -16.91 -16.07
N PHE A 296 -3.62 -16.32 -16.43
CA PHE A 296 -4.47 -15.59 -15.48
C PHE A 296 -5.40 -16.57 -14.72
N ARG A 297 -5.74 -16.21 -13.48
CA ARG A 297 -6.58 -16.99 -12.56
C ARG A 297 -7.51 -16.06 -11.75
N PRO A 298 -8.53 -16.57 -11.05
CA PRO A 298 -9.14 -15.83 -9.94
C PRO A 298 -8.06 -15.30 -8.99
N SER A 299 -8.24 -14.08 -8.48
CA SER A 299 -7.28 -13.44 -7.57
C SER A 299 -7.31 -14.12 -6.20
N THR A 300 -6.21 -14.78 -5.82
CA THR A 300 -6.15 -15.66 -4.63
C THR A 300 -6.23 -14.84 -3.33
N LEU A 301 -5.49 -13.74 -3.25
CA LEU A 301 -5.52 -12.81 -2.12
C LEU A 301 -6.79 -11.95 -2.09
N PHE A 302 -7.59 -11.93 -3.17
CA PHE A 302 -8.93 -11.35 -3.14
C PHE A 302 -9.95 -12.33 -2.54
N GLN A 303 -9.97 -13.61 -2.97
CA GLN A 303 -10.86 -14.63 -2.40
C GLN A 303 -10.73 -14.71 -0.87
N LEU A 304 -9.49 -14.75 -0.35
CA LEU A 304 -9.22 -14.73 1.09
C LEU A 304 -9.75 -13.48 1.82
N LEU A 305 -9.84 -12.32 1.16
CA LEU A 305 -10.42 -11.11 1.75
C LEU A 305 -11.97 -11.14 1.79
N GLU A 306 -12.61 -11.83 0.84
CA GLU A 306 -14.06 -11.97 0.80
C GLU A 306 -14.57 -13.05 1.77
N GLU A 307 -13.74 -14.03 2.14
CA GLU A 307 -14.04 -15.04 3.17
C GLU A 307 -14.20 -14.46 4.59
N GLY A 308 -13.70 -13.26 4.85
CA GLY A 308 -13.98 -12.53 6.08
C GLY A 308 -12.87 -11.60 6.57
N ASN A 309 -12.96 -11.22 7.84
CA ASN A 309 -12.10 -10.18 8.42
C ASN A 309 -10.69 -10.66 8.79
N GLN A 310 -10.44 -11.97 8.83
CA GLN A 310 -9.19 -12.56 9.34
C GLN A 310 -7.91 -12.09 8.63
N PHE A 311 -8.00 -11.67 7.36
CA PHE A 311 -6.87 -11.12 6.59
C PHE A 311 -6.93 -9.60 6.40
N ARG A 312 -7.84 -8.88 7.08
CA ARG A 312 -7.98 -7.43 6.98
C ARG A 312 -7.11 -6.71 8.01
N ALA A 313 -6.67 -5.49 7.69
CA ALA A 313 -5.79 -4.71 8.58
C ALA A 313 -6.49 -4.36 9.91
N SER A 314 -7.81 -4.15 9.83
CA SER A 314 -8.74 -3.99 10.95
C SER A 314 -8.63 -5.10 11.99
N HIS A 315 -8.63 -6.37 11.58
CA HIS A 315 -8.43 -7.51 12.48
C HIS A 315 -7.05 -7.45 13.17
N PHE A 316 -5.96 -7.32 12.40
CA PHE A 316 -4.60 -7.37 12.97
C PHE A 316 -4.29 -6.25 13.96
N LEU A 317 -4.92 -5.08 13.85
CA LEU A 317 -4.74 -3.95 14.77
C LEU A 317 -5.42 -4.14 16.14
N GLN A 318 -6.44 -4.99 16.22
CA GLN A 318 -7.11 -5.35 17.48
C GLN A 318 -6.14 -6.01 18.47
N PRO A 319 -6.37 -5.85 19.78
CA PRO A 319 -5.47 -6.38 20.80
C PRO A 319 -5.49 -7.91 20.80
N GLU A 320 -4.35 -8.52 21.11
CA GLU A 320 -4.19 -9.97 21.09
C GLU A 320 -4.21 -10.52 22.52
N LEU A 321 -5.14 -11.43 22.80
CA LEU A 321 -5.24 -12.08 24.09
C LEU A 321 -4.22 -13.23 24.21
N THR A 322 -3.62 -13.39 25.39
CA THR A 322 -2.82 -14.56 25.77
C THR A 322 -3.68 -15.83 25.75
N ALA A 323 -3.04 -17.00 25.76
CA ALA A 323 -3.74 -18.29 25.73
C ALA A 323 -4.73 -18.50 26.89
N SER A 324 -4.48 -17.91 28.07
CA SER A 324 -5.40 -17.92 29.21
C SER A 324 -6.54 -16.89 29.10
N GLN A 325 -6.48 -15.98 28.11
CA GLN A 325 -7.39 -14.85 27.90
C GLN A 325 -7.43 -13.80 29.03
N LEU A 326 -6.63 -13.97 30.09
CA LEU A 326 -6.56 -13.07 31.26
C LEU A 326 -5.61 -11.86 31.08
N ALA A 327 -4.90 -11.75 29.96
CA ALA A 327 -3.97 -10.65 29.70
C ALA A 327 -3.79 -10.36 28.20
N PHE A 328 -3.41 -9.12 27.88
CA PHE A 328 -3.04 -8.72 26.53
C PHE A 328 -1.57 -9.05 26.24
N ARG A 329 -1.32 -9.77 25.15
CA ARG A 329 0.02 -10.16 24.67
C ARG A 329 0.80 -8.96 24.13
N ASP A 330 0.14 -8.07 23.41
CA ASP A 330 0.76 -7.16 22.43
C ASP A 330 0.65 -5.65 22.75
N LEU A 331 -0.01 -5.27 23.85
CA LEU A 331 -0.16 -3.87 24.28
C LEU A 331 0.88 -3.39 25.32
N ILE A 332 1.43 -4.29 26.14
CA ILE A 332 2.09 -3.91 27.40
C ILE A 332 3.47 -3.24 27.20
N ARG A 333 4.20 -3.55 26.11
CA ARG A 333 5.54 -3.00 25.81
C ARG A 333 5.77 -2.85 24.30
N PRO A 334 6.60 -1.90 23.84
CA PRO A 334 7.06 -1.88 22.46
C PRO A 334 7.81 -3.18 22.14
N ARG A 335 7.45 -3.85 21.04
CA ARG A 335 8.00 -5.16 20.69
C ARG A 335 8.88 -5.07 19.44
N PRO A 336 10.18 -5.43 19.49
CA PRO A 336 10.94 -5.69 18.28
C PRO A 336 10.34 -6.92 17.57
N SER A 337 10.34 -6.92 16.24
CA SER A 337 9.92 -8.07 15.43
C SER A 337 11.10 -8.53 14.57
N ARG A 338 11.30 -9.85 14.44
CA ARG A 338 12.38 -10.50 13.65
C ARG A 338 12.59 -9.83 12.29
N ILE A 339 11.50 -9.51 11.60
CA ILE A 339 11.47 -8.64 10.43
C ILE A 339 10.86 -7.28 10.80
N SER A 340 11.56 -6.21 10.42
CA SER A 340 11.04 -4.84 10.42
C SER A 340 11.78 -4.02 9.35
N LEU A 341 11.11 -3.78 8.22
CA LEU A 341 11.69 -3.14 7.04
C LEU A 341 10.68 -2.24 6.31
N VAL A 342 11.16 -1.46 5.33
CA VAL A 342 10.31 -0.75 4.36
C VAL A 342 10.46 -1.42 2.99
N LEU A 343 9.33 -1.71 2.36
CA LEU A 343 9.26 -2.09 0.96
C LEU A 343 8.72 -0.91 0.14
N THR A 344 9.35 -0.65 -1.00
CA THR A 344 8.84 0.27 -2.03
C THR A 344 8.45 -0.52 -3.28
N LEU A 345 7.19 -0.50 -3.68
CA LEU A 345 6.76 -0.87 -5.04
C LEU A 345 7.20 0.23 -6.02
N TRP A 346 7.89 -0.12 -7.11
CA TRP A 346 8.36 0.84 -8.11
C TRP A 346 7.53 0.81 -9.39
N SER A 347 7.43 -0.36 -10.03
CA SER A 347 6.70 -0.51 -11.29
C SER A 347 6.44 -1.97 -11.63
N CYS A 348 5.31 -2.25 -12.27
CA CYS A 348 5.09 -3.49 -13.01
C CYS A 348 5.36 -3.25 -14.50
N LYS A 349 6.01 -4.18 -15.20
CA LYS A 349 6.32 -4.07 -16.64
C LYS A 349 5.90 -5.34 -17.38
N MET A 350 5.61 -5.17 -18.68
CA MET A 350 5.23 -6.24 -19.62
C MET A 350 3.96 -7.02 -19.26
N ILE A 351 3.20 -6.56 -18.25
CA ILE A 351 1.96 -7.21 -17.80
C ILE A 351 1.01 -7.38 -18.98
N PRO A 352 0.50 -8.60 -19.25
CA PRO A 352 -0.46 -8.83 -20.31
C PRO A 352 -1.75 -8.03 -20.11
N LEU A 353 -2.53 -7.90 -21.18
CA LEU A 353 -3.83 -7.25 -21.15
C LEU A 353 -4.91 -8.31 -21.37
N PRO A 354 -6.07 -8.21 -20.69
CA PRO A 354 -7.23 -9.00 -21.07
C PRO A 354 -7.75 -8.58 -22.46
N GLY A 355 -8.59 -9.43 -23.05
CA GLY A 355 -9.27 -9.18 -24.31
C GLY A 355 -10.41 -8.16 -24.18
N THR A 356 -10.93 -7.71 -25.32
CA THR A 356 -11.93 -6.64 -25.44
C THR A 356 -13.32 -6.97 -24.87
N SER A 357 -13.55 -8.21 -24.45
CA SER A 357 -14.74 -8.65 -23.70
C SER A 357 -14.73 -8.24 -22.22
N ILE A 358 -13.62 -7.71 -21.72
CA ILE A 358 -13.42 -7.35 -20.30
C ILE A 358 -12.94 -5.90 -20.20
N GLN A 359 -13.68 -5.07 -19.46
CA GLN A 359 -13.29 -3.72 -19.09
C GLN A 359 -12.55 -3.75 -17.75
N VAL A 360 -11.28 -3.30 -17.75
CA VAL A 360 -10.46 -3.20 -16.52
C VAL A 360 -10.77 -1.90 -15.80
N LEU A 361 -11.34 -2.03 -14.59
CA LEU A 361 -11.70 -0.92 -13.71
C LEU A 361 -10.51 -0.48 -12.85
N SER A 362 -9.78 -1.43 -12.25
CA SER A 362 -8.61 -1.15 -11.39
C SER A 362 -7.42 -2.04 -11.74
N ARG A 363 -6.22 -1.56 -11.41
CA ARG A 363 -4.93 -2.26 -11.47
C ARG A 363 -4.25 -2.06 -10.12
N HIS A 364 -3.74 -3.11 -9.51
CA HIS A 364 -3.21 -3.03 -8.15
C HIS A 364 -2.24 -4.18 -7.85
N VAL A 365 -1.53 -4.08 -6.73
CA VAL A 365 -0.78 -5.19 -6.12
C VAL A 365 -1.38 -5.45 -4.75
N ARG A 366 -1.75 -6.70 -4.47
CA ARG A 366 -1.91 -7.17 -3.09
C ARG A 366 -0.60 -7.79 -2.63
N LEU A 367 -0.24 -7.55 -1.38
CA LEU A 367 0.92 -8.17 -0.75
C LEU A 367 0.65 -8.58 0.69
N CYS A 368 1.26 -9.68 1.11
CA CYS A 368 1.17 -10.21 2.47
C CYS A 368 2.48 -10.88 2.88
N VAL A 369 2.68 -11.04 4.20
CA VAL A 369 3.69 -11.96 4.74
C VAL A 369 3.18 -13.38 4.50
N PHE A 370 4.02 -14.23 3.92
CA PHE A 370 3.69 -15.58 3.51
C PHE A 370 4.85 -16.52 3.84
N ASP A 371 4.56 -17.74 4.30
CA ASP A 371 5.58 -18.72 4.72
C ASP A 371 5.90 -19.80 3.67
N GLY A 372 5.47 -19.59 2.42
CA GLY A 372 5.51 -20.60 1.37
C GLY A 372 4.26 -21.49 1.30
N SER A 373 3.40 -21.47 2.33
CA SER A 373 2.19 -22.31 2.41
C SER A 373 0.92 -21.58 2.88
N LYS A 374 1.02 -20.63 3.82
CA LYS A 374 -0.10 -19.92 4.43
C LYS A 374 0.22 -18.42 4.58
N VAL A 375 -0.83 -17.60 4.51
CA VAL A 375 -0.77 -16.13 4.70
C VAL A 375 -0.70 -15.82 6.20
N LEU A 376 0.28 -15.03 6.62
CA LEU A 376 0.60 -14.75 8.03
C LEU A 376 0.29 -13.33 8.50
N SER A 377 0.01 -12.40 7.58
CA SER A 377 -0.35 -11.00 7.89
C SER A 377 -1.70 -10.64 7.31
N ASN A 378 -2.16 -9.43 7.62
CA ASN A 378 -3.15 -8.78 6.78
C ASN A 378 -2.66 -8.71 5.33
N ILE A 379 -3.59 -8.75 4.39
CA ILE A 379 -3.35 -8.54 2.98
C ILE A 379 -3.47 -7.03 2.72
N HIS A 380 -2.39 -6.40 2.24
CA HIS A 380 -2.34 -4.98 1.97
C HIS A 380 -2.44 -4.72 0.46
N THR A 381 -3.34 -3.81 0.06
CA THR A 381 -3.58 -3.44 -1.34
C THR A 381 -2.97 -2.09 -1.66
N VAL A 382 -2.17 -2.02 -2.72
CA VAL A 382 -1.68 -0.75 -3.30
C VAL A 382 -2.19 -0.62 -4.73
N ARG A 383 -2.94 0.44 -5.02
CA ARG A 383 -3.46 0.72 -6.36
C ARG A 383 -2.37 1.30 -7.26
N ALA A 384 -2.34 0.86 -8.51
CA ALA A 384 -1.34 1.24 -9.49
C ALA A 384 -1.88 2.29 -10.47
N THR A 385 -1.08 3.30 -10.75
CA THR A 385 -1.31 4.23 -11.85
C THR A 385 -0.81 3.63 -13.17
N TRP A 386 -1.38 4.05 -14.30
CA TRP A 386 -0.98 3.58 -15.63
C TRP A 386 -1.17 4.70 -16.66
N GLN A 387 -0.63 4.51 -17.87
CA GLN A 387 -0.78 5.48 -18.97
C GLN A 387 -1.31 4.78 -20.23
N PRO A 388 -2.28 5.35 -20.96
CA PRO A 388 -2.78 4.79 -22.23
C PRO A 388 -1.68 4.55 -23.29
N LYS A 389 -0.61 5.36 -23.28
CA LYS A 389 0.56 5.18 -24.16
C LYS A 389 1.47 4.00 -23.76
N ARG A 390 1.28 3.41 -22.59
CA ARG A 390 2.07 2.31 -22.01
C ARG A 390 1.21 1.36 -21.17
N PRO A 391 0.17 0.71 -21.74
CA PRO A 391 -0.82 -0.04 -20.97
C PRO A 391 -0.24 -1.27 -20.23
N LYS A 392 0.87 -1.82 -20.73
CA LYS A 392 1.65 -2.89 -20.07
C LYS A 392 2.69 -2.38 -19.05
N THR A 393 2.61 -1.12 -18.62
CA THR A 393 3.48 -0.56 -17.56
C THR A 393 2.59 0.07 -16.49
N TRP A 394 2.70 -0.42 -15.26
CA TRP A 394 2.02 0.14 -14.09
C TRP A 394 3.06 0.81 -13.18
N ALA A 395 2.69 1.90 -12.52
CA ALA A 395 3.58 2.71 -11.69
C ALA A 395 2.92 3.06 -10.35
N PHE A 396 3.72 3.11 -9.30
CA PHE A 396 3.29 3.41 -7.93
C PHE A 396 3.97 4.70 -7.46
N SER A 397 3.36 5.39 -6.49
CA SER A 397 3.95 6.60 -5.92
C SER A 397 4.82 6.23 -4.72
N PRO A 398 6.16 6.27 -4.81
CA PRO A 398 7.04 5.79 -3.74
C PRO A 398 7.06 6.72 -2.51
N GLN A 399 6.47 7.91 -2.62
CA GLN A 399 6.25 8.82 -1.50
C GLN A 399 4.89 9.49 -1.70
N VAL A 400 4.03 9.38 -0.68
CA VAL A 400 2.75 10.09 -0.59
C VAL A 400 2.94 11.28 0.34
N THR A 401 2.71 12.49 -0.19
CA THR A 401 2.85 13.77 0.53
C THR A 401 1.69 14.69 0.14
N GLY A 402 1.06 15.34 1.10
CA GLY A 402 -0.12 16.18 0.87
C GLY A 402 -1.35 15.37 0.43
N ILE A 403 -2.05 15.88 -0.58
CA ILE A 403 -3.38 15.42 -1.04
C ILE A 403 -3.39 14.09 -1.81
N LEU A 404 -2.23 13.50 -2.11
CA LEU A 404 -2.19 12.23 -2.86
C LEU A 404 -2.74 11.08 -1.99
N PRO A 405 -3.67 10.23 -2.46
CA PRO A 405 -4.23 9.16 -1.64
C PRO A 405 -3.21 8.13 -1.14
N CYS A 406 -3.36 7.68 0.11
CA CYS A 406 -2.55 6.66 0.76
C CYS A 406 -2.58 5.32 0.02
N LEU A 407 -3.70 5.02 -0.66
CA LEU A 407 -3.92 3.84 -1.49
C LEU A 407 -2.96 3.77 -2.71
N LEU A 408 -2.38 4.89 -3.14
CA LEU A 408 -1.36 4.96 -4.20
C LEU A 408 0.08 4.86 -3.66
N SER A 409 0.26 4.75 -2.34
CA SER A 409 1.57 4.63 -1.70
C SER A 409 2.23 3.30 -2.02
N GLY A 410 3.26 3.33 -2.86
CA GLY A 410 4.17 2.20 -3.04
C GLY A 410 5.03 1.92 -1.80
N ASP A 411 5.09 2.84 -0.84
CA ASP A 411 5.93 2.73 0.37
C ASP A 411 5.15 2.10 1.53
N CYS A 412 5.47 0.84 1.84
CA CYS A 412 4.85 0.03 2.88
C CYS A 412 5.86 -0.33 3.98
N PHE A 413 5.47 -0.26 5.26
CA PHE A 413 6.19 -0.99 6.31
C PHE A 413 5.79 -2.46 6.26
N ILE A 414 6.74 -3.35 6.57
CA ILE A 414 6.49 -4.77 6.74
C ILE A 414 7.09 -5.20 8.08
N ARG A 415 6.23 -5.80 8.92
CA ARG A 415 6.61 -6.42 10.18
C ARG A 415 6.20 -7.88 10.19
N SER A 416 7.06 -8.74 10.72
CA SER A 416 6.67 -10.08 11.16
C SER A 416 7.62 -10.58 12.24
N ASN A 417 7.11 -11.37 13.16
CA ASN A 417 7.90 -12.12 14.15
C ASN A 417 7.85 -13.64 13.94
N SER A 418 7.40 -14.10 12.76
CA SER A 418 7.35 -15.53 12.42
C SER A 418 8.75 -16.16 12.41
N SER A 419 8.85 -17.37 12.97
CA SER A 419 10.07 -18.19 12.99
C SER A 419 10.29 -18.99 11.71
N SER A 420 9.35 -19.01 10.75
CA SER A 420 9.45 -19.82 9.53
C SER A 420 10.79 -19.60 8.79
N PRO A 421 11.43 -20.67 8.27
CA PRO A 421 12.60 -20.54 7.39
C PRO A 421 12.21 -20.00 6.01
N ASP A 422 11.03 -20.36 5.52
CA ASP A 422 10.46 -19.93 4.24
C ASP A 422 9.73 -18.58 4.33
N LEU A 423 9.97 -17.78 5.38
CA LEU A 423 9.33 -16.49 5.55
C LEU A 423 9.67 -15.52 4.41
N GLY A 424 8.65 -15.02 3.74
CA GLY A 424 8.77 -14.09 2.62
C GLY A 424 7.60 -13.13 2.48
N ILE A 425 7.60 -12.41 1.37
CA ILE A 425 6.52 -11.53 0.93
C ILE A 425 5.96 -12.10 -0.37
N LEU A 426 4.67 -12.43 -0.36
CA LEU A 426 3.92 -12.80 -1.55
C LEU A 426 3.32 -11.52 -2.15
N PHE A 427 3.44 -11.39 -3.48
CA PHE A 427 2.84 -10.31 -4.27
C PHE A 427 1.91 -10.92 -5.31
N GLU A 428 0.70 -10.39 -5.43
CA GLU A 428 -0.24 -10.73 -6.49
C GLU A 428 -0.62 -9.46 -7.24
N LEU A 429 -0.44 -9.44 -8.57
CA LEU A 429 -0.85 -8.31 -9.41
C LEU A 429 -2.30 -8.55 -9.83
N GLY A 430 -3.23 -7.74 -9.33
CA GLY A 430 -4.64 -7.90 -9.62
C GLY A 430 -5.18 -6.88 -10.63
N ILE A 431 -6.21 -7.30 -11.37
CA ILE A 431 -7.13 -6.41 -12.09
C ILE A 431 -8.57 -6.65 -11.63
N SER A 432 -9.22 -5.59 -11.14
CA SER A 432 -10.67 -5.60 -10.93
C SER A 432 -11.34 -5.23 -12.23
N TYR A 433 -12.38 -5.96 -12.62
CA TYR A 433 -12.97 -5.85 -13.96
C TYR A 433 -14.50 -5.92 -13.93
N ILE A 434 -15.10 -5.51 -15.05
CA ILE A 434 -16.47 -5.83 -15.42
C ILE A 434 -16.48 -6.52 -16.79
N ARG A 435 -17.33 -7.53 -16.96
CA ARG A 435 -17.44 -8.33 -18.19
C ARG A 435 -18.52 -7.75 -19.09
N ASN A 436 -18.13 -7.32 -20.29
CA ASN A 436 -18.95 -6.51 -21.19
C ASN A 436 -20.22 -7.24 -21.69
N SER A 437 -20.23 -8.57 -21.65
CA SER A 437 -21.36 -9.41 -22.07
C SER A 437 -22.41 -9.68 -20.99
N THR A 438 -22.11 -9.43 -19.71
CA THR A 438 -22.95 -9.86 -18.57
C THR A 438 -23.13 -8.81 -17.48
N GLY A 439 -22.30 -7.76 -17.42
CA GLY A 439 -22.27 -6.82 -16.28
C GLY A 439 -21.63 -7.41 -15.01
N GLU A 440 -21.28 -8.70 -15.02
CA GLU A 440 -20.56 -9.41 -13.98
C GLU A 440 -19.23 -8.72 -13.64
N ARG A 441 -19.03 -8.42 -12.36
CA ARG A 441 -17.76 -7.89 -11.80
C ARG A 441 -16.97 -9.00 -11.13
N GLY A 442 -15.65 -8.88 -11.12
CA GLY A 442 -14.76 -9.81 -10.44
C GLY A 442 -13.32 -9.30 -10.39
N GLU A 443 -12.40 -10.18 -9.98
CA GLU A 443 -10.98 -9.86 -9.94
C GLU A 443 -10.10 -11.03 -10.41
N LEU A 444 -9.13 -10.72 -11.29
CA LEU A 444 -8.18 -11.69 -11.82
C LEU A 444 -6.75 -11.38 -11.37
N SER A 445 -6.04 -12.45 -11.03
CA SER A 445 -4.59 -12.49 -10.95
C SER A 445 -3.98 -12.35 -12.35
N CYS A 446 -3.18 -11.31 -12.55
CA CYS A 446 -2.29 -11.12 -13.70
C CYS A 446 -0.93 -11.83 -13.53
N GLY A 447 -0.80 -12.67 -12.50
CA GLY A 447 0.42 -13.33 -12.10
C GLY A 447 0.96 -12.83 -10.75
N TRP A 448 1.75 -13.68 -10.10
CA TRP A 448 2.24 -13.52 -8.74
C TRP A 448 3.76 -13.68 -8.66
N ALA A 449 4.36 -13.18 -7.58
CA ALA A 449 5.77 -13.40 -7.27
C ALA A 449 5.97 -13.57 -5.76
N PHE A 450 7.00 -14.31 -5.37
CA PHE A 450 7.35 -14.53 -3.97
C PHE A 450 8.82 -14.16 -3.72
N LEU A 451 9.04 -13.31 -2.72
CA LEU A 451 10.37 -12.89 -2.27
C LEU A 451 10.61 -13.42 -0.86
N LYS A 452 11.37 -14.51 -0.72
CA LYS A 452 11.89 -14.94 0.58
C LYS A 452 12.71 -13.81 1.21
N LEU A 453 12.56 -13.62 2.52
CA LEU A 453 13.29 -12.61 3.28
C LEU A 453 14.60 -13.15 3.89
N PHE A 454 14.81 -14.45 3.83
CA PHE A 454 16.05 -15.14 4.18
C PHE A 454 16.50 -16.02 3.01
N ASP A 455 17.81 -16.29 2.91
CA ASP A 455 18.35 -17.34 2.05
C ASP A 455 18.39 -18.72 2.76
N ALA A 456 18.92 -19.73 2.08
CA ALA A 456 18.99 -21.09 2.59
C ALA A 456 19.91 -21.27 3.82
N SER A 457 20.77 -20.29 4.13
CA SER A 457 21.58 -20.25 5.35
C SER A 457 20.91 -19.48 6.50
N GLY A 458 19.71 -18.96 6.28
CA GLY A 458 18.99 -18.15 7.27
C GLY A 458 19.45 -16.68 7.35
N VAL A 459 20.32 -16.23 6.44
CA VAL A 459 20.81 -14.84 6.40
C VAL A 459 19.76 -13.93 5.74
N PRO A 460 19.46 -12.73 6.29
CA PRO A 460 18.48 -11.82 5.71
C PRO A 460 18.88 -11.30 4.32
N VAL A 461 17.94 -11.29 3.37
CA VAL A 461 18.21 -10.80 2.01
C VAL A 461 18.56 -9.30 1.99
N PRO A 462 19.56 -8.87 1.20
CA PRO A 462 20.10 -7.51 1.29
C PRO A 462 19.10 -6.41 0.90
N ALA A 463 19.25 -5.23 1.50
CA ALA A 463 18.40 -4.05 1.27
C ALA A 463 18.67 -3.37 -0.10
N LYS A 464 18.23 -4.01 -1.19
CA LYS A 464 18.43 -3.57 -2.57
C LYS A 464 17.12 -3.51 -3.37
N THR A 465 17.21 -3.07 -4.63
CA THR A 465 16.13 -3.25 -5.62
C THR A 465 16.16 -4.68 -6.14
N TYR A 466 14.98 -5.31 -6.22
CA TYR A 466 14.75 -6.63 -6.79
C TYR A 466 13.88 -6.50 -8.04
N GLU A 467 14.21 -7.27 -9.07
CA GLU A 467 13.39 -7.45 -10.26
C GLU A 467 12.87 -8.89 -10.20
N LEU A 468 11.56 -9.04 -9.96
CA LEU A 468 10.89 -10.30 -9.74
C LEU A 468 10.12 -10.66 -11.01
N PHE A 469 10.43 -11.80 -11.63
CA PHE A 469 9.59 -12.36 -12.68
C PHE A 469 8.29 -12.88 -12.08
N LEU A 470 7.20 -12.75 -12.84
CA LEU A 470 5.88 -13.23 -12.40
C LEU A 470 5.64 -14.65 -12.90
N ASN A 471 5.15 -15.49 -11.99
CA ASN A 471 4.53 -16.77 -12.29
C ASN A 471 3.07 -16.54 -12.70
N GLY A 472 2.55 -17.35 -13.61
CA GLY A 472 1.11 -17.46 -13.83
C GLY A 472 0.48 -18.38 -12.80
N GLY A 473 -0.82 -18.61 -12.94
CA GLY A 473 -1.52 -19.53 -12.04
C GLY A 473 -1.80 -18.92 -10.66
N THR A 474 -2.10 -19.77 -9.69
CA THR A 474 -2.18 -19.41 -8.26
C THR A 474 -0.81 -19.53 -7.57
N PRO A 475 -0.60 -18.92 -6.38
CA PRO A 475 0.63 -19.09 -5.57
C PRO A 475 1.02 -20.54 -5.22
N TYR A 476 0.10 -21.48 -5.41
CA TYR A 476 0.27 -22.91 -5.09
C TYR A 476 0.53 -23.77 -6.34
N GLU A 477 0.29 -23.22 -7.54
CA GLU A 477 0.57 -23.87 -8.82
C GLU A 477 2.04 -23.65 -9.22
N LYS A 478 2.68 -24.68 -9.81
CA LYS A 478 4.09 -24.63 -10.22
C LYS A 478 4.22 -24.74 -11.74
N GLY A 479 5.10 -23.93 -12.32
CA GLY A 479 5.44 -23.98 -13.75
C GLY A 479 4.46 -23.31 -14.71
N VAL A 480 3.40 -22.65 -14.22
CA VAL A 480 2.45 -21.91 -15.07
C VAL A 480 3.09 -20.60 -15.55
N GLU A 481 3.18 -20.37 -16.86
CA GLU A 481 3.63 -19.10 -17.43
C GLU A 481 2.49 -18.08 -17.54
N VAL A 482 2.74 -16.80 -17.20
CA VAL A 482 1.74 -15.72 -17.33
C VAL A 482 1.29 -15.49 -18.78
N ASP A 483 2.22 -15.55 -19.75
CA ASP A 483 1.95 -15.37 -21.19
C ASP A 483 2.78 -16.38 -22.02
N PRO A 484 2.24 -17.58 -22.28
CA PRO A 484 2.90 -18.58 -23.13
C PRO A 484 3.12 -18.16 -24.59
N SER A 485 2.68 -16.97 -25.02
CA SER A 485 3.07 -16.41 -26.34
C SER A 485 4.48 -15.81 -26.33
N VAL A 486 5.08 -15.55 -25.16
CA VAL A 486 6.46 -15.07 -25.02
C VAL A 486 7.44 -16.21 -25.31
N SER A 487 7.30 -17.34 -24.60
CA SER A 487 8.23 -18.48 -24.72
C SER A 487 8.15 -19.19 -26.07
N ARG A 488 6.94 -19.34 -26.64
CA ARG A 488 6.73 -19.84 -28.03
C ARG A 488 7.43 -19.00 -29.10
N ARG A 489 7.79 -17.74 -28.84
CA ARG A 489 8.53 -16.85 -29.77
C ARG A 489 10.05 -16.85 -29.56
N ALA A 490 10.56 -17.61 -28.58
CA ALA A 490 11.98 -17.64 -28.22
C ALA A 490 12.78 -18.79 -28.86
N HIS A 491 12.10 -19.81 -29.41
CA HIS A 491 12.65 -21.15 -29.68
C HIS A 491 13.84 -21.25 -30.67
N ASN A 492 14.16 -20.21 -31.43
CA ASN A 492 15.08 -20.31 -32.57
C ASN A 492 16.48 -19.68 -32.37
N SER A 493 16.80 -19.07 -31.22
CA SER A 493 18.15 -18.55 -30.94
C SER A 493 18.36 -18.15 -29.47
N ILE A 494 19.59 -18.31 -28.96
CA ILE A 494 20.03 -17.76 -27.66
C ILE A 494 19.81 -16.23 -27.60
N PHE A 495 20.01 -15.52 -28.72
CA PHE A 495 19.72 -14.08 -28.81
C PHE A 495 18.21 -13.78 -28.67
N HIS A 496 17.36 -14.63 -29.24
CA HIS A 496 15.91 -14.56 -29.04
C HIS A 496 15.49 -14.87 -27.60
N GLN A 497 16.17 -15.82 -26.94
CA GLN A 497 15.94 -16.17 -25.54
C GLN A 497 16.32 -15.01 -24.59
N MET A 498 17.43 -14.31 -24.85
CA MET A 498 17.80 -13.11 -24.08
C MET A 498 16.86 -11.91 -24.36
N LEU A 499 16.28 -11.84 -25.57
CA LEU A 499 15.23 -10.88 -25.90
C LEU A 499 13.85 -11.25 -25.31
N SER A 500 13.54 -12.53 -25.07
CA SER A 500 12.28 -12.95 -24.47
C SER A 500 12.26 -12.75 -22.95
N MET A 501 13.39 -12.87 -22.25
CA MET A 501 13.49 -12.45 -20.83
C MET A 501 13.06 -10.99 -20.65
N ARG A 502 13.51 -10.08 -21.53
CA ARG A 502 13.11 -8.65 -21.54
C ARG A 502 11.64 -8.41 -21.90
N ARG A 503 10.87 -9.46 -22.18
CA ARG A 503 9.44 -9.43 -22.49
C ARG A 503 8.58 -10.19 -21.48
N GLN A 504 9.18 -10.87 -20.50
CA GLN A 504 8.43 -11.54 -19.44
C GLN A 504 7.78 -10.50 -18.50
N PRO A 505 6.57 -10.78 -17.97
CA PRO A 505 5.95 -9.93 -16.96
C PRO A 505 6.80 -9.88 -15.69
N GLN A 506 7.04 -8.68 -15.16
CA GLN A 506 7.99 -8.45 -14.06
C GLN A 506 7.53 -7.33 -13.12
N LEU A 507 7.74 -7.53 -11.82
CA LEU A 507 7.51 -6.58 -10.74
C LEU A 507 8.85 -6.06 -10.21
N LEU A 508 8.97 -4.74 -10.03
CA LEU A 508 10.15 -4.12 -9.42
C LEU A 508 9.79 -3.63 -8.02
N VAL A 509 10.51 -4.14 -7.02
CA VAL A 509 10.40 -3.74 -5.62
C VAL A 509 11.76 -3.29 -5.09
N LYS A 510 11.78 -2.50 -4.02
CA LYS A 510 13.01 -2.14 -3.30
C LYS A 510 12.83 -2.34 -1.81
N LEU A 511 13.71 -3.16 -1.20
CA LEU A 511 13.80 -3.29 0.25
C LEU A 511 14.72 -2.20 0.82
N ARG A 512 14.36 -1.68 2.00
CA ARG A 512 15.16 -0.73 2.78
C ARG A 512 15.11 -1.08 4.27
N SER A 513 16.24 -0.94 4.95
CA SER A 513 16.30 -0.95 6.41
C SER A 513 15.59 0.27 7.00
N LEU A 514 15.02 0.11 8.19
CA LEU A 514 14.50 1.21 8.98
C LEU A 514 15.62 1.93 9.74
N ASN A 515 15.58 3.26 9.75
CA ASN A 515 16.34 4.07 10.72
C ASN A 515 15.78 3.86 12.14
N GLN A 516 16.54 4.25 13.17
CA GLN A 516 16.16 3.96 14.55
C GLN A 516 14.85 4.63 14.98
N ARG A 517 14.57 5.87 14.55
CA ARG A 517 13.31 6.56 14.87
C ARG A 517 12.10 5.81 14.30
N SER A 518 12.17 5.40 13.03
CA SER A 518 11.10 4.66 12.37
C SER A 518 10.94 3.24 12.96
N ARG A 519 12.03 2.55 13.33
CA ARG A 519 11.97 1.26 14.04
C ARG A 519 11.32 1.40 15.42
N ASN A 520 11.69 2.42 16.20
CA ASN A 520 11.10 2.69 17.52
C ASN A 520 9.59 3.01 17.40
N ILE A 521 9.17 3.82 16.43
CA ILE A 521 7.75 4.14 16.19
C ILE A 521 6.97 2.89 15.78
N LEU A 522 7.47 2.13 14.80
CA LEU A 522 6.78 0.95 14.29
C LEU A 522 6.68 -0.19 15.32
N SER A 523 7.59 -0.27 16.30
CA SER A 523 7.56 -1.29 17.38
C SER A 523 6.35 -1.20 18.33
N LEU A 524 5.55 -0.14 18.23
CA LEU A 524 4.29 0.05 18.96
C LEU A 524 3.07 -0.59 18.26
N LEU A 525 3.24 -1.04 17.02
CA LEU A 525 2.23 -1.78 16.25
C LEU A 525 2.27 -3.29 16.60
N PRO A 526 1.27 -4.08 16.17
CA PRO A 526 1.31 -5.55 16.22
C PRO A 526 2.62 -6.15 15.66
N GLU A 527 3.01 -7.33 16.17
CA GLU A 527 4.26 -8.01 15.79
C GLU A 527 4.33 -8.39 14.30
N THR A 528 3.19 -8.74 13.70
CA THR A 528 3.03 -9.01 12.27
C THR A 528 1.95 -8.09 11.69
N LEU A 529 2.33 -7.20 10.77
CA LEU A 529 1.43 -6.24 10.11
C LEU A 529 2.12 -5.66 8.86
N ILE A 530 1.37 -5.46 7.78
CA ILE A 530 1.77 -4.64 6.62
C ILE A 530 0.83 -3.44 6.50
N GLY A 531 1.39 -2.26 6.23
CA GLY A 531 0.60 -1.07 5.94
C GLY A 531 1.42 0.05 5.31
N SER A 532 0.75 1.09 4.82
CA SER A 532 1.42 2.23 4.20
C SER A 532 2.24 3.03 5.21
N MET A 533 3.46 3.41 4.83
CA MET A 533 4.32 4.32 5.61
C MET A 533 3.65 5.67 5.88
N CYS A 534 2.82 6.18 4.98
CA CYS A 534 2.18 7.50 5.17
C CYS A 534 1.06 7.49 6.21
N CYS A 535 0.52 6.32 6.58
CA CYS A 535 -0.53 6.18 7.61
C CYS A 535 0.00 5.62 8.94
N SER A 536 1.27 5.18 8.99
CA SER A 536 1.81 4.45 10.15
C SER A 536 1.72 5.20 11.48
N HIS A 537 1.73 6.54 11.46
CA HIS A 537 1.58 7.37 12.66
C HIS A 537 0.15 7.34 13.22
N LEU A 538 -0.88 7.30 12.36
CA LEU A 538 -2.29 7.17 12.76
C LEU A 538 -2.52 5.81 13.46
N LEU A 539 -1.96 4.74 12.89
CA LEU A 539 -2.02 3.40 13.46
C LEU A 539 -1.33 3.34 14.83
N VAL A 540 -0.24 4.08 15.01
CA VAL A 540 0.47 4.19 16.30
C VAL A 540 -0.33 5.00 17.32
N PHE A 541 -1.02 6.08 16.91
CA PHE A 541 -1.93 6.80 17.82
C PHE A 541 -3.07 5.89 18.30
N TYR A 542 -3.75 5.18 17.39
CA TYR A 542 -4.76 4.18 17.74
C TYR A 542 -4.21 3.16 18.75
N ARG A 543 -3.06 2.54 18.46
CA ARG A 543 -2.45 1.52 19.34
C ARG A 543 -1.97 2.07 20.68
N GLN A 544 -1.54 3.33 20.75
CA GLN A 544 -1.20 3.97 22.03
C GLN A 544 -2.46 4.22 22.86
N ILE A 545 -3.48 4.85 22.30
CA ILE A 545 -4.73 5.18 23.00
C ILE A 545 -5.47 3.91 23.42
N LEU A 546 -5.51 2.87 22.57
CA LEU A 546 -6.00 1.53 22.91
C LEU A 546 -5.25 0.95 24.14
N GLY A 547 -3.93 1.14 24.21
CA GLY A 547 -3.11 0.73 25.35
C GLY A 547 -3.40 1.53 26.62
N ASP A 548 -3.52 2.86 26.54
CA ASP A 548 -3.90 3.71 27.68
C ASP A 548 -5.29 3.30 28.22
N VAL A 549 -6.29 3.24 27.34
CA VAL A 549 -7.69 2.95 27.69
C VAL A 549 -7.88 1.52 28.25
N LEU A 550 -7.11 0.53 27.78
CA LEU A 550 -7.22 -0.85 28.29
C LEU A 550 -6.34 -1.16 29.52
N LEU A 551 -5.22 -0.46 29.72
CA LEU A 551 -4.24 -0.82 30.75
C LEU A 551 -4.04 0.20 31.88
N LYS A 552 -4.35 1.48 31.65
CA LYS A 552 -3.99 2.62 32.52
C LYS A 552 -5.23 3.34 33.04
N ASP A 553 -6.21 3.59 32.16
CA ASP A 553 -7.34 4.46 32.48
C ASP A 553 -8.56 3.67 33.06
N ARG A 554 -8.47 2.33 33.14
CA ARG A 554 -9.52 1.47 33.73
C ARG A 554 -9.48 1.49 35.26
N THR A 555 -10.61 1.84 35.89
CA THR A 555 -10.80 1.75 37.34
C THR A 555 -10.72 0.32 37.89
N ASN A 556 -11.11 -0.67 37.08
CA ASN A 556 -10.89 -2.09 37.34
C ASN A 556 -10.31 -2.76 36.08
N PRO A 557 -9.03 -3.18 36.07
CA PRO A 557 -8.44 -3.84 34.91
C PRO A 557 -9.00 -5.25 34.65
N GLN A 558 -9.64 -5.89 35.65
CA GLN A 558 -10.27 -7.22 35.52
C GLN A 558 -11.73 -7.16 35.04
N SER A 559 -12.30 -5.96 34.85
CA SER A 559 -13.66 -5.81 34.31
C SER A 559 -13.74 -6.30 32.85
N ALA A 560 -14.88 -6.89 32.49
CA ALA A 560 -15.23 -7.24 31.10
C ALA A 560 -16.13 -6.18 30.44
N ASP A 561 -16.38 -5.05 31.11
CA ASP A 561 -17.41 -4.09 30.73
C ASP A 561 -17.09 -3.35 29.42
N LEU A 562 -18.15 -3.10 28.66
CA LEU A 562 -18.18 -2.34 27.42
C LEU A 562 -17.63 -0.92 27.62
N ILE A 563 -16.67 -0.51 26.78
CA ILE A 563 -15.93 0.75 26.95
C ILE A 563 -16.51 1.82 26.02
N SER A 564 -17.09 2.89 26.57
CA SER A 564 -17.53 4.05 25.76
C SER A 564 -16.31 4.85 25.28
N HIS A 565 -15.90 4.63 24.03
CA HIS A 565 -14.78 5.32 23.39
C HIS A 565 -14.91 5.27 21.85
N PRO A 566 -15.61 6.22 21.21
CA PRO A 566 -16.02 6.12 19.80
C PRO A 566 -14.87 5.90 18.82
N MET A 567 -13.69 6.50 19.06
CA MET A 567 -12.51 6.28 18.21
C MET A 567 -12.02 4.82 18.24
N LEU A 568 -12.11 4.10 19.37
CA LEU A 568 -11.66 2.71 19.45
C LEU A 568 -12.62 1.75 18.74
N ALA A 569 -13.92 2.03 18.80
CA ALA A 569 -14.96 1.30 18.09
C ALA A 569 -14.89 1.53 16.56
N SER A 570 -14.75 2.78 16.12
CA SER A 570 -14.85 3.15 14.70
C SER A 570 -13.52 3.13 13.91
N PHE A 571 -12.36 3.43 14.52
CA PHE A 571 -11.08 3.54 13.79
C PHE A 571 -10.72 2.31 12.94
N PRO A 572 -10.97 1.05 13.37
CA PRO A 572 -10.71 -0.12 12.53
C PRO A 572 -11.43 -0.08 11.17
N GLN A 573 -12.60 0.56 11.08
CA GLN A 573 -13.41 0.64 9.86
C GLN A 573 -12.75 1.51 8.78
N LEU A 574 -11.94 2.52 9.15
CA LEU A 574 -11.25 3.43 8.23
C LEU A 574 -10.23 2.71 7.34
N LEU A 575 -9.75 1.55 7.79
CA LEU A 575 -8.78 0.73 7.07
C LEU A 575 -9.40 0.08 5.82
N GLU A 576 -10.73 -0.01 5.79
CA GLU A 576 -11.54 -0.45 4.65
C GLU A 576 -12.12 0.75 3.86
N GLN A 577 -11.88 2.00 4.29
CA GLN A 577 -12.36 3.26 3.68
C GLN A 577 -11.19 4.25 3.46
N PRO A 578 -10.31 4.02 2.46
CA PRO A 578 -9.02 4.71 2.34
C PRO A 578 -9.11 6.24 2.26
N GLU A 579 -10.15 6.77 1.62
CA GLU A 579 -10.42 8.21 1.51
C GLU A 579 -10.78 8.88 2.84
N VAL A 580 -11.44 8.18 3.77
CA VAL A 580 -11.71 8.68 5.14
C VAL A 580 -10.43 8.62 5.98
N LEU A 581 -9.60 7.58 5.79
CA LEU A 581 -8.27 7.52 6.39
C LEU A 581 -7.33 8.62 5.86
N ASP A 582 -7.45 9.00 4.59
CA ASP A 582 -6.73 10.13 3.99
C ASP A 582 -7.25 11.49 4.46
N ALA A 583 -8.55 11.63 4.74
CA ALA A 583 -9.11 12.82 5.40
C ALA A 583 -8.46 12.99 6.79
N LEU A 584 -8.52 11.96 7.64
CA LEU A 584 -7.87 11.95 8.95
C LEU A 584 -6.37 12.23 8.87
N ARG A 585 -5.66 11.62 7.90
CA ARG A 585 -4.24 11.86 7.64
C ARG A 585 -3.95 13.33 7.30
N SER A 586 -4.82 13.96 6.53
CA SER A 586 -4.64 15.34 6.06
C SER A 586 -4.93 16.33 7.17
N SER A 587 -6.07 16.21 7.86
CA SER A 587 -6.42 17.03 9.02
C SER A 587 -5.44 16.85 10.19
N TRP A 588 -4.89 15.65 10.39
CA TRP A 588 -3.80 15.46 11.36
C TRP A 588 -2.52 16.18 10.93
N ALA A 589 -2.08 16.05 9.68
CA ALA A 589 -0.87 16.72 9.20
C ALA A 589 -0.99 18.25 9.28
N GLU A 590 -2.17 18.79 9.00
CA GLU A 590 -2.52 20.20 9.19
C GLU A 590 -2.46 20.60 10.66
N LYS A 591 -3.19 19.90 11.55
CA LYS A 591 -3.17 20.18 12.99
C LYS A 591 -1.75 20.10 13.54
N GLU A 592 -0.99 19.06 13.19
CA GLU A 592 0.39 18.89 13.63
C GLU A 592 1.27 20.04 13.12
N SER A 593 1.02 20.61 11.93
CA SER A 593 1.78 21.77 11.44
C SER A 593 1.69 22.99 12.38
N THR A 594 0.54 23.18 13.05
CA THR A 594 0.30 24.30 13.98
C THR A 594 1.03 24.17 15.33
N LEU A 595 1.46 22.96 15.72
CA LEU A 595 2.01 22.69 17.05
C LEU A 595 3.47 23.13 17.20
N LYS A 596 3.80 23.75 18.34
CA LYS A 596 5.15 24.17 18.71
C LYS A 596 6.09 22.97 18.92
N ARG A 597 7.40 23.21 18.81
CA ARG A 597 8.43 22.15 19.03
C ARG A 597 8.41 21.53 20.43
N SER A 598 7.88 22.22 21.44
CA SER A 598 7.63 21.70 22.78
C SER A 598 6.40 20.78 22.80
N GLU A 599 5.28 21.25 22.24
CA GLU A 599 4.01 20.53 22.15
C GLU A 599 4.16 19.22 21.37
N LYS A 600 4.96 19.21 20.29
CA LYS A 600 5.35 17.99 19.55
C LYS A 600 6.24 16.99 20.30
N ARG A 601 6.64 17.28 21.53
CA ARG A 601 7.37 16.35 22.42
C ARG A 601 6.48 15.78 23.53
N ASP A 602 5.33 16.41 23.80
CA ASP A 602 4.36 15.94 24.77
C ASP A 602 3.46 14.88 24.14
N ARG A 603 3.55 13.65 24.67
CA ARG A 603 2.81 12.48 24.16
C ARG A 603 1.34 12.48 24.57
N GLU A 604 1.00 13.07 25.72
CA GLU A 604 -0.40 13.14 26.17
C GLU A 604 -1.12 14.24 25.39
N LEU A 605 -0.49 15.40 25.21
CA LEU A 605 -1.03 16.49 24.37
C LEU A 605 -1.20 16.07 22.91
N LEU A 606 -0.26 15.29 22.33
CA LEU A 606 -0.40 14.76 20.98
C LEU A 606 -1.58 13.78 20.86
N LYS A 607 -1.77 12.86 21.83
CA LYS A 607 -2.94 11.97 21.85
C LYS A 607 -4.25 12.74 21.98
N ALA A 608 -4.33 13.72 22.88
CA ALA A 608 -5.51 14.56 23.06
C ALA A 608 -5.83 15.38 21.79
N SER A 609 -4.80 15.96 21.16
CA SER A 609 -4.94 16.67 19.88
C SER A 609 -5.40 15.74 18.75
N PHE A 610 -4.91 14.49 18.72
CA PHE A 610 -5.30 13.49 17.73
C PHE A 610 -6.75 13.06 17.92
N LEU A 611 -7.21 12.87 19.17
CA LEU A 611 -8.60 12.58 19.47
C LEU A 611 -9.52 13.71 19.02
N LEU A 612 -9.19 14.97 19.29
CA LEU A 612 -9.97 16.12 18.79
C LEU A 612 -10.08 16.09 17.26
N VAL A 613 -8.95 15.95 16.54
CA VAL A 613 -8.97 15.83 15.07
C VAL A 613 -9.80 14.62 14.60
N TYR A 614 -9.79 13.50 15.32
CA TYR A 614 -10.63 12.35 14.99
C TYR A 614 -12.13 12.64 15.19
N HIS A 615 -12.50 13.29 16.30
CA HIS A 615 -13.89 13.67 16.58
C HIS A 615 -14.41 14.74 15.61
N ASP A 616 -13.59 15.70 15.20
CA ASP A 616 -13.95 16.74 14.24
C ASP A 616 -13.95 16.23 12.78
N CYS A 617 -13.02 15.33 12.40
CA CYS A 617 -12.90 14.87 11.02
C CYS A 617 -13.72 13.61 10.72
N VAL A 618 -13.62 12.58 11.56
CA VAL A 618 -13.99 11.21 11.17
C VAL A 618 -15.43 10.88 11.53
N LEU A 619 -15.87 11.14 12.76
CA LEU A 619 -17.24 10.81 13.16
C LEU A 619 -18.30 11.49 12.26
N PRO A 620 -18.19 12.79 11.88
CA PRO A 620 -19.12 13.40 10.94
C PRO A 620 -19.13 12.74 9.55
N LEU A 621 -17.98 12.23 9.10
CA LEU A 621 -17.86 11.54 7.81
C LEU A 621 -18.38 10.09 7.86
N LEU A 622 -18.40 9.44 9.02
CA LEU A 622 -18.97 8.10 9.18
C LEU A 622 -20.49 8.11 9.31
N HIS A 623 -21.06 9.07 10.05
CA HIS A 623 -22.51 9.10 10.34
C HIS A 623 -23.35 9.97 9.39
N THR A 624 -22.76 10.60 8.36
CA THR A 624 -23.52 11.41 7.39
C THR A 624 -24.14 10.57 6.28
N THR A 625 -25.45 10.71 6.04
CA THR A 625 -26.15 9.98 4.97
C THR A 625 -25.77 10.49 3.57
N LEU A 626 -24.98 11.55 3.47
CA LEU A 626 -24.53 12.11 2.19
C LEU A 626 -23.46 11.22 1.55
N LEU A 627 -22.60 10.57 2.34
CA LEU A 627 -21.44 9.84 1.85
C LEU A 627 -21.83 8.43 1.40
N PRO A 628 -21.91 8.12 0.10
CA PRO A 628 -22.41 6.82 -0.36
C PRO A 628 -21.43 5.70 0.04
N PRO A 629 -21.89 4.45 0.29
CA PRO A 629 -21.02 3.36 0.73
C PRO A 629 -19.80 3.13 -0.18
N PHE A 630 -18.64 2.84 0.41
CA PHE A 630 -17.42 2.61 -0.36
C PHE A 630 -17.56 1.42 -1.33
N ARG A 631 -17.21 1.65 -2.60
CA ARG A 631 -17.21 0.63 -3.66
C ARG A 631 -15.85 0.64 -4.35
N TRP A 632 -15.06 -0.41 -4.11
CA TRP A 632 -13.74 -0.57 -4.72
C TRP A 632 -13.82 -0.60 -6.25
N ALA A 633 -12.99 0.23 -6.90
CA ALA A 633 -12.86 0.30 -8.36
C ALA A 633 -14.13 0.78 -9.09
N GLU A 634 -14.95 1.60 -8.42
CA GLU A 634 -16.08 2.29 -9.03
C GLU A 634 -15.78 3.80 -9.07
N GLU A 635 -15.27 4.27 -10.21
CA GLU A 635 -14.70 5.62 -10.35
C GLU A 635 -15.72 6.72 -10.03
N GLU A 636 -16.99 6.52 -10.36
CA GLU A 636 -18.09 7.44 -10.07
C GLU A 636 -18.39 7.57 -8.57
N THR A 637 -18.48 6.43 -7.85
CA THR A 637 -18.76 6.39 -6.41
C THR A 637 -17.56 6.83 -5.60
N GLU A 638 -16.34 6.45 -6.00
CA GLU A 638 -15.11 6.96 -5.37
C GLU A 638 -14.99 8.49 -5.57
N ALA A 639 -15.22 9.01 -6.78
CA ALA A 639 -15.21 10.46 -7.03
C ALA A 639 -16.29 11.21 -6.25
N ALA A 640 -17.49 10.63 -6.10
CA ALA A 640 -18.55 11.20 -5.28
C ALA A 640 -18.14 11.29 -3.80
N ARG A 641 -17.58 10.21 -3.23
CA ARG A 641 -17.04 10.21 -1.84
C ARG A 641 -15.94 11.24 -1.67
N TRP A 642 -14.96 11.29 -2.57
CA TRP A 642 -13.88 12.29 -2.55
C TRP A 642 -14.39 13.73 -2.58
N LYS A 643 -15.41 14.02 -3.41
CA LYS A 643 -16.01 15.36 -3.47
C LYS A 643 -16.65 15.73 -2.13
N ILE A 644 -17.46 14.85 -1.57
CA ILE A 644 -18.18 15.09 -0.30
C ILE A 644 -17.20 15.31 0.85
N ILE A 645 -16.15 14.49 0.93
CA ILE A 645 -15.06 14.66 1.91
C ILE A 645 -14.36 16.00 1.73
N ALA A 646 -14.03 16.41 0.50
CA ALA A 646 -13.37 17.69 0.22
C ALA A 646 -14.27 18.90 0.53
N ASP A 647 -15.57 18.84 0.20
CA ASP A 647 -16.55 19.87 0.54
C ASP A 647 -16.76 19.98 2.06
N PHE A 648 -16.82 18.86 2.78
CA PHE A 648 -16.92 18.81 4.25
C PHE A 648 -15.67 19.38 4.94
N LEU A 649 -14.47 18.99 4.51
CA LEU A 649 -13.21 19.50 5.09
C LEU A 649 -13.07 21.01 4.86
N ARG A 650 -13.44 21.51 3.68
CA ARG A 650 -13.47 22.96 3.41
C ARG A 650 -14.46 23.68 4.33
N GLN A 651 -15.70 23.19 4.45
CA GLN A 651 -16.69 23.79 5.36
C GLN A 651 -16.23 23.78 6.82
N THR A 652 -15.57 22.71 7.26
CA THR A 652 -15.03 22.58 8.62
C THR A 652 -13.96 23.65 8.91
N HIS A 653 -13.06 23.92 7.95
CA HIS A 653 -12.08 25.00 8.03
C HIS A 653 -12.75 26.39 7.95
N GLU A 654 -13.78 26.57 7.12
CA GLU A 654 -14.50 27.84 6.94
C GLU A 654 -15.36 28.26 8.15
N ASN A 655 -15.75 27.31 9.01
CA ASN A 655 -16.71 27.53 10.11
C ASN A 655 -16.12 27.26 11.52
N GLU A 656 -14.79 27.34 11.68
CA GLU A 656 -14.05 27.13 12.94
C GLU A 656 -14.24 25.75 13.64
N GLY A 657 -14.89 24.78 13.00
CA GLY A 657 -15.05 23.42 13.52
C GLY A 657 -16.21 22.63 12.91
N ALA A 658 -16.20 21.32 13.11
CA ALA A 658 -17.17 20.41 12.50
C ALA A 658 -18.58 20.52 13.09
N LEU A 659 -18.70 21.05 14.31
CA LEU A 659 -19.99 21.23 15.00
C LEU A 659 -20.97 22.10 14.19
N GLN A 660 -20.49 23.14 13.51
CA GLN A 660 -21.35 24.01 12.69
C GLN A 660 -21.81 23.32 11.39
N ALA A 661 -21.01 22.40 10.83
CA ALA A 661 -21.42 21.56 9.71
C ALA A 661 -22.45 20.50 10.15
N LEU A 662 -22.21 19.82 11.28
CA LEU A 662 -23.12 18.84 11.89
C LEU A 662 -24.50 19.45 12.19
N LEU A 663 -24.54 20.65 12.76
CA LEU A 663 -25.77 21.37 13.12
C LEU A 663 -26.42 22.15 11.96
N SER A 664 -25.88 22.05 10.74
CA SER A 664 -26.45 22.74 9.58
C SER A 664 -27.78 22.12 9.15
N GLN A 665 -28.74 22.94 8.71
CA GLN A 665 -30.08 22.47 8.31
C GLN A 665 -30.09 21.58 7.04
N GLY A 666 -28.96 21.46 6.34
CA GLY A 666 -28.77 20.52 5.22
C GLY A 666 -28.11 19.20 5.62
N GLY A 667 -27.64 19.06 6.86
CA GLY A 667 -27.00 17.85 7.37
C GLY A 667 -28.05 16.79 7.72
N VAL A 668 -28.16 15.76 6.87
CA VAL A 668 -28.87 14.53 7.22
C VAL A 668 -27.84 13.51 7.69
N HIS A 669 -28.11 12.94 8.88
CA HIS A 669 -27.24 12.01 9.59
C HIS A 669 -28.03 10.74 9.92
N GLU A 670 -27.33 9.62 10.09
CA GLU A 670 -27.96 8.36 10.46
C GLU A 670 -28.47 8.39 11.93
N PRO A 671 -29.47 7.56 12.29
CA PRO A 671 -29.91 7.43 13.67
C PRO A 671 -28.76 6.92 14.54
N PHE A 672 -28.51 7.60 15.66
CA PHE A 672 -27.46 7.25 16.63
C PHE A 672 -27.55 5.79 17.08
N ASP A 673 -26.51 5.00 16.80
CA ASP A 673 -26.34 3.66 17.34
C ASP A 673 -25.35 3.68 18.52
N LEU A 674 -25.73 2.98 19.59
CA LEU A 674 -24.89 2.77 20.76
C LEU A 674 -23.68 1.89 20.44
N SER A 675 -23.75 1.01 19.43
CA SER A 675 -22.62 0.16 19.04
C SER A 675 -21.42 0.97 18.55
N GLU A 676 -21.66 2.10 17.90
CA GLU A 676 -20.61 2.98 17.34
C GLU A 676 -19.84 3.76 18.42
N GLN A 677 -20.45 3.94 19.59
CA GLN A 677 -19.81 4.55 20.75
C GLN A 677 -19.00 3.53 21.58
N VAL A 678 -19.30 2.24 21.43
CA VAL A 678 -18.93 1.19 22.38
C VAL A 678 -17.88 0.25 21.82
N PHE A 679 -16.74 0.17 22.51
CA PHE A 679 -15.66 -0.75 22.21
C PHE A 679 -15.76 -2.00 23.10
N ASP A 680 -16.13 -3.14 22.48
CA ASP A 680 -16.02 -4.48 23.06
C ASP A 680 -14.65 -5.09 22.71
N PHE A 681 -13.74 -5.13 23.69
CA PHE A 681 -12.41 -5.71 23.50
C PHE A 681 -12.39 -7.25 23.55
N LEU A 682 -13.46 -7.91 23.99
CA LEU A 682 -13.57 -9.37 24.05
C LEU A 682 -14.16 -9.96 22.76
N GLY A 683 -15.13 -9.28 22.16
CA GLY A 683 -15.63 -9.57 20.82
C GLY A 683 -14.65 -9.17 19.72
N ALA A 684 -13.97 -8.03 19.85
CA ALA A 684 -12.99 -7.57 18.87
C ALA A 684 -11.58 -8.18 19.07
N GLY A 685 -11.26 -8.68 20.26
CA GLY A 685 -9.92 -9.17 20.62
C GLY A 685 -9.47 -10.39 19.82
N ARG A 686 -8.27 -10.34 19.25
CA ARG A 686 -7.68 -11.49 18.56
C ARG A 686 -7.31 -12.57 19.56
N ARG A 687 -7.79 -13.79 19.34
CA ARG A 687 -7.40 -14.98 20.10
C ARG A 687 -6.11 -15.55 19.51
N SER A 688 -5.12 -15.84 20.37
CA SER A 688 -3.96 -16.62 19.94
C SER A 688 -4.43 -18.00 19.43
N PRO A 689 -3.91 -18.52 18.29
CA PRO A 689 -4.13 -19.93 17.94
C PRO A 689 -3.52 -20.82 19.05
N SER A 690 -4.25 -21.87 19.41
CA SER A 690 -3.89 -22.85 20.44
C SER A 690 -2.92 -23.90 19.93
#